data_AF-A0A4R6ICP9-F1
#
_entry.id   AF-A0A4R6ICP9-F1
#
_cell.length_a   1.000
_cell.length_b   1.000
_cell.length_c   1.000
_cell.angle_alpha   90.00
_cell.angle_beta   90.00
_cell.angle_gamma   90.00
#
_symmetry.space_group_name_H-M   'P 1'
#
loop_
_entity.id
_entity.type
_entity.pdbx_description
1 polymer ?
#
loop_
_entity_poly.entity_id
_entity_poly.type
_entity_poly.pdbx_seq_one_letter_code
_entity_poly.pdbx_strand_id
1 'polypeptide(L)'
;MKKFSASYNERSWAIDLIGHIKALSSTNNRSIKDAGGEQTVRIDGGSLFPDVLLFGDRDTARILQGWELKMPDTSINDREFRENAEIKANALGLDSYVLWNVSHAHLYTRINGTNSFSRSKTWDDLADITTRVAVKANRTRWERLGTEIINFLNDLFDRGELEGRPFIEAYRSGGVTSLILENASDIKDVIIDTMRRNGDFRADVIMWWNKYRAEYGGSDKEQVLAKVVISNWIGKILFAHILRETDSRAQRVSTITEETTPIEALALFQRLSEECNFWTIFSNSLGLSEITARVWEQLKQFNRLLSDLRLGAVDQAQLSGLLEATVAVTIRKLRGQYPTPIELARLLVQICVRNVVEDRVLDPCCGSGTIIRAALEYKLKNGVAAENVAASVYAGDQDPQAVQIATFAIAKPGLMHLPLKIFQRDAFTLKENTILDFRNPSTGLLFSETIGQFEVITSNLPFVAQEGRKQYGNALKAIVERMGMNDFSGRADVAAYLPFSLHPLLKDNGRLGIIITNAWLGTDWGDDFFNLLNGFYDLKCVITSGAGRWFKNSQVVTNLLIMDKKVDFEQPNGPVKFIVITRPIEAIADETAVELLAAQIQTGQTQNDSLIVRSITTDQIAQFRKLGLGGNAQFVNCDWVLNIPLVPLKNIFNIKRGERRGNNELFYPKSGHGIEPEYIKPLAKGPSDFTHLSTPAVKEAFCCSRTENELVDLGHLGALNWIRKFNTAENIKKLSRTNLLWYEMDTEDISDLVLFINYGDRLFTGRVNPPAFSDQRLVPLKPIKEIDIELYHAIMNSAVAMFIIEGMGFGRGLGALDLSSDRIKKYMHILDVNLLNAIDIQNIKSAFRTMATREIMSSIADELERPDRIAFDEAILSAFRIRENRQVIYDSILALVEIRLTATQ
;
A
#
# COMPACT_ATOMS: atom_id res chain seq x y z
N MET A 1 -15.17 29.39 -58.80
CA MET A 1 -16.02 28.99 -57.66
C MET A 1 -16.45 27.53 -57.82
N LYS A 2 -15.77 26.58 -57.18
CA LYS A 2 -16.30 25.21 -57.01
C LYS A 2 -17.14 25.21 -55.74
N LYS A 3 -18.46 25.01 -55.87
CA LYS A 3 -19.35 24.71 -54.74
C LYS A 3 -18.86 23.40 -54.11
N PHE A 4 -18.29 23.45 -52.91
CA PHE A 4 -18.19 22.27 -52.05
C PHE A 4 -19.62 21.88 -51.64
N SER A 5 -20.20 20.88 -52.29
CA SER A 5 -21.38 20.20 -51.73
C SER A 5 -20.89 19.30 -50.59
N ALA A 6 -21.32 19.57 -49.35
CA ALA A 6 -21.05 18.66 -48.24
C ALA A 6 -21.66 17.28 -48.55
N SER A 7 -20.83 16.24 -48.61
CA SER A 7 -21.30 14.86 -48.78
C SER A 7 -21.94 14.38 -47.48
N TYR A 8 -23.05 13.67 -47.57
CA TYR A 8 -23.73 13.07 -46.43
C TYR A 8 -22.86 11.94 -45.86
N ASN A 9 -22.38 12.10 -44.63
CA ASN A 9 -21.41 11.22 -43.97
C ASN A 9 -22.00 10.58 -42.70
N GLU A 10 -21.24 9.69 -42.05
CA GLU A 10 -21.61 9.00 -40.80
C GLU A 10 -22.13 9.98 -39.74
N ARG A 11 -21.45 11.12 -39.57
CA ARG A 11 -21.82 12.15 -38.58
C ARG A 11 -23.18 12.77 -38.90
N SER A 12 -23.41 13.12 -40.16
CA SER A 12 -24.70 13.67 -40.60
C SER A 12 -25.84 12.69 -40.37
N TRP A 13 -25.59 11.40 -40.63
CA TRP A 13 -26.57 10.34 -40.38
C TRP A 13 -26.84 10.13 -38.89
N ALA A 14 -25.80 10.09 -38.05
CA ALA A 14 -25.95 9.97 -36.60
C ALA A 14 -26.77 11.12 -36.01
N ILE A 15 -26.52 12.37 -36.44
CA ILE A 15 -27.29 13.55 -36.01
C ILE A 15 -28.77 13.40 -36.39
N ASP A 16 -29.05 13.04 -37.64
CA ASP A 16 -30.42 12.87 -38.10
C ASP A 16 -31.15 11.72 -37.35
N LEU A 17 -30.44 10.62 -37.07
CA LEU A 17 -30.96 9.48 -36.30
C LEU A 17 -31.21 9.86 -34.83
N ILE A 18 -30.29 10.55 -34.17
CA ILE A 18 -30.47 11.02 -32.80
C ILE A 18 -31.65 11.99 -32.71
N GLY A 19 -31.79 12.91 -33.66
CA GLY A 19 -32.95 13.80 -33.75
C GLY A 19 -34.27 13.05 -33.86
N HIS A 20 -34.30 11.98 -34.65
CA HIS A 20 -35.46 11.09 -34.77
C HIS A 20 -35.76 10.34 -33.46
N ILE A 21 -34.74 9.76 -32.80
CA ILE A 21 -34.92 9.04 -31.53
C ILE A 21 -35.39 9.99 -30.42
N LYS A 22 -34.88 11.22 -30.36
CA LYS A 22 -35.35 12.26 -29.43
C LYS A 22 -36.83 12.57 -29.64
N ALA A 23 -37.25 12.74 -30.89
CA ALA A 23 -38.65 12.98 -31.21
C ALA A 23 -39.55 11.81 -30.76
N LEU A 24 -39.12 10.56 -30.99
CA LEU A 24 -39.83 9.37 -30.51
C LEU A 24 -39.91 9.28 -28.98
N SER A 25 -38.82 9.60 -28.30
CA SER A 25 -38.75 9.51 -26.82
C SER A 25 -39.57 10.61 -26.16
N SER A 26 -39.72 11.77 -26.81
CA SER A 26 -40.57 12.87 -26.32
C SER A 26 -42.07 12.58 -26.41
N THR A 27 -42.50 11.70 -27.33
CA THR A 27 -43.91 11.35 -27.53
C THR A 27 -44.33 10.09 -26.78
N ASN A 28 -43.38 9.21 -26.44
CA ASN A 28 -43.61 7.95 -25.74
C ASN A 28 -42.89 7.91 -24.39
N ASN A 29 -43.64 7.91 -23.29
CA ASN A 29 -43.09 7.81 -21.94
C ASN A 29 -42.74 6.35 -21.58
N ARG A 30 -41.68 5.80 -22.18
CA ARG A 30 -41.14 4.44 -21.92
C ARG A 30 -39.75 4.52 -21.28
N SER A 31 -39.05 3.38 -21.15
CA SER A 31 -37.70 3.31 -20.55
C SER A 31 -36.67 4.24 -21.21
N ILE A 32 -36.62 4.31 -22.54
CA ILE A 32 -35.71 5.21 -23.28
C ILE A 32 -36.26 6.64 -23.23
N LYS A 33 -35.60 7.43 -22.38
CA LYS A 33 -35.76 8.87 -22.10
C LYS A 33 -35.41 9.79 -23.25
N ASP A 34 -34.26 9.50 -23.81
CA ASP A 34 -33.51 10.44 -24.63
C ASP A 34 -32.38 9.74 -25.40
N ALA A 35 -31.76 10.46 -26.35
CA ALA A 35 -30.56 10.03 -27.05
C ALA A 35 -29.53 11.17 -27.17
N GLY A 36 -28.26 10.83 -27.25
CA GLY A 36 -27.15 11.76 -27.48
C GLY A 36 -26.01 11.11 -28.24
N GLY A 37 -24.85 11.78 -28.36
CA GLY A 37 -23.68 11.27 -29.09
C GLY A 37 -23.40 11.95 -30.44
N GLU A 38 -24.11 13.02 -30.78
CA GLU A 38 -24.03 13.73 -32.09
C GLU A 38 -22.60 14.17 -32.52
N GLN A 39 -21.65 14.23 -31.58
CA GLN A 39 -20.28 14.69 -31.80
C GLN A 39 -19.21 13.65 -31.44
N THR A 40 -19.56 12.38 -31.19
CA THR A 40 -18.60 11.28 -30.99
C THR A 40 -18.18 10.64 -32.32
N VAL A 41 -18.71 11.11 -33.45
CA VAL A 41 -18.46 10.53 -34.79
C VAL A 41 -17.18 11.10 -35.42
N ARG A 42 -16.28 10.19 -35.84
CA ARG A 42 -14.86 10.42 -36.22
C ARG A 42 -14.56 11.71 -37.01
N ILE A 43 -13.62 12.49 -36.48
CA ILE A 43 -12.62 13.28 -37.22
C ILE A 43 -11.27 12.87 -36.59
N ASP A 44 -10.34 12.34 -37.39
CA ASP A 44 -9.01 11.81 -37.06
C ASP A 44 -8.59 11.80 -35.57
N GLY A 45 -8.77 10.65 -34.88
CA GLY A 45 -8.39 10.49 -33.47
C GLY A 45 -9.02 9.30 -32.73
N GLY A 46 -10.09 8.72 -33.28
CA GLY A 46 -10.86 7.66 -32.62
C GLY A 46 -11.84 8.22 -31.59
N SER A 47 -12.97 7.52 -31.40
CA SER A 47 -14.04 7.95 -30.50
C SER A 47 -14.02 7.15 -29.21
N LEU A 48 -14.06 7.83 -28.08
CA LEU A 48 -14.08 7.29 -26.72
C LEU A 48 -15.45 6.68 -26.36
N PHE A 49 -16.53 7.20 -26.95
CA PHE A 49 -17.90 6.78 -26.64
C PHE A 49 -18.65 6.32 -27.90
N PRO A 50 -19.74 5.55 -27.76
CA PRO A 50 -20.59 5.17 -28.89
C PRO A 50 -21.10 6.38 -29.70
N ASP A 51 -21.39 6.16 -30.98
CA ASP A 51 -21.93 7.20 -31.89
C ASP A 51 -23.33 7.65 -31.47
N VAL A 52 -24.12 6.76 -30.87
CA VAL A 52 -25.40 7.09 -30.22
C VAL A 52 -25.40 6.51 -28.81
N LEU A 53 -25.79 7.33 -27.84
CA LEU A 53 -26.06 6.89 -26.46
C LEU A 53 -27.55 7.04 -26.18
N LEU A 54 -28.16 5.98 -25.67
CA LEU A 54 -29.53 6.00 -25.18
C LEU A 54 -29.53 6.24 -23.68
N PHE A 55 -30.35 7.18 -23.23
CA PHE A 55 -30.48 7.54 -21.81
C PHE A 55 -31.85 7.14 -21.29
N GLY A 56 -31.88 6.73 -20.03
CA GLY A 56 -33.12 6.53 -19.28
C GLY A 56 -33.51 7.85 -18.64
N ASP A 57 -33.36 7.93 -17.33
CA ASP A 57 -33.54 9.19 -16.62
C ASP A 57 -32.25 10.02 -16.58
N ARG A 58 -32.26 11.21 -17.20
CA ARG A 58 -31.13 12.14 -17.19
C ARG A 58 -30.82 12.65 -15.79
N ASP A 59 -31.83 12.77 -14.92
CA ASP A 59 -31.63 13.23 -13.53
C ASP A 59 -30.88 12.19 -12.68
N THR A 60 -30.81 10.93 -13.15
CA THR A 60 -30.00 9.87 -12.52
C THR A 60 -28.72 9.54 -13.30
N ALA A 61 -28.40 10.30 -14.34
CA ALA A 61 -27.26 10.05 -15.23
C ALA A 61 -27.18 8.58 -15.73
N ARG A 62 -28.33 7.96 -16.02
CA ARG A 62 -28.42 6.52 -16.37
C ARG A 62 -28.27 6.29 -17.87
N ILE A 63 -27.23 5.57 -18.26
CA ILE A 63 -26.93 5.18 -19.64
C ILE A 63 -27.54 3.80 -19.90
N LEU A 64 -28.44 3.68 -20.87
CA LEU A 64 -29.12 2.42 -21.19
C LEU A 64 -28.33 1.58 -22.19
N GLN A 65 -27.86 2.20 -23.27
CA GLN A 65 -27.22 1.47 -24.37
C GLN A 65 -26.36 2.39 -25.24
N GLY A 66 -25.33 1.83 -25.87
CA GLY A 66 -24.51 2.49 -26.89
C GLY A 66 -24.72 1.87 -28.26
N TRP A 67 -24.79 2.69 -29.31
CA TRP A 67 -24.82 2.23 -30.71
C TRP A 67 -23.58 2.72 -31.43
N GLU A 68 -22.94 1.83 -32.17
CA GLU A 68 -21.85 2.17 -33.08
C GLU A 68 -22.36 2.11 -34.53
N LEU A 69 -22.09 3.17 -35.28
CA LEU A 69 -22.67 3.43 -36.60
C LEU A 69 -21.59 3.40 -37.69
N LYS A 70 -21.94 2.82 -38.83
CA LYS A 70 -21.13 2.86 -40.06
C LYS A 70 -21.99 3.11 -41.28
N MET A 71 -21.37 3.57 -42.36
CA MET A 71 -22.02 3.60 -43.66
C MET A 71 -22.06 2.19 -44.29
N PRO A 72 -22.95 1.96 -45.29
CA PRO A 72 -23.13 0.66 -45.95
C PRO A 72 -21.88 0.01 -46.55
N ASP A 73 -20.85 0.82 -46.84
CA ASP A 73 -19.57 0.39 -47.38
C ASP A 73 -18.69 -0.33 -46.34
N THR A 74 -19.06 -0.31 -45.06
CA THR A 74 -18.44 -1.12 -44.01
C THR A 74 -19.31 -2.34 -43.72
N SER A 75 -18.72 -3.53 -43.71
CA SER A 75 -19.45 -4.77 -43.37
C SER A 75 -19.94 -4.76 -41.92
N ILE A 76 -21.17 -5.23 -41.68
CA ILE A 76 -21.71 -5.40 -40.32
C ILE A 76 -20.96 -6.50 -39.51
N ASN A 77 -20.23 -7.37 -40.21
CA ASN A 77 -19.40 -8.42 -39.61
C ASN A 77 -17.91 -8.00 -39.50
N ASP A 78 -17.60 -6.72 -39.76
CA ASP A 78 -16.26 -6.20 -39.57
C ASP A 78 -15.81 -6.37 -38.11
N ARG A 79 -14.62 -6.95 -37.94
CA ARG A 79 -14.10 -7.31 -36.62
C ARG A 79 -13.77 -6.08 -35.79
N GLU A 80 -13.13 -5.07 -36.40
CA GLU A 80 -12.76 -3.83 -35.70
C GLU A 80 -14.01 -3.03 -35.31
N PHE A 81 -15.04 -3.01 -36.16
CA PHE A 81 -16.32 -2.39 -35.88
C PHE A 81 -16.99 -2.99 -34.63
N ARG A 82 -17.00 -4.33 -34.54
CA ARG A 82 -17.55 -5.04 -33.38
C ARG A 82 -16.71 -4.87 -32.13
N GLU A 83 -15.39 -5.07 -32.22
CA GLU A 83 -14.49 -4.98 -31.07
C GLU A 83 -14.50 -3.57 -30.46
N ASN A 84 -14.55 -2.53 -31.29
CA ASN A 84 -14.64 -1.15 -30.83
C ASN A 84 -15.95 -0.89 -30.05
N ALA A 85 -17.09 -1.38 -30.52
CA ALA A 85 -18.36 -1.24 -29.79
C ALA A 85 -18.36 -2.03 -28.48
N GLU A 86 -17.77 -3.23 -28.47
CA GLU A 86 -17.65 -4.07 -27.27
C GLU A 86 -16.73 -3.43 -26.21
N ILE A 87 -15.60 -2.84 -26.61
CA ILE A 87 -14.70 -2.10 -25.71
C ILE A 87 -15.46 -0.93 -25.06
N LYS A 88 -16.19 -0.14 -25.84
CA LYS A 88 -16.98 1.00 -25.34
C LYS A 88 -18.11 0.55 -24.40
N ALA A 89 -18.84 -0.50 -24.76
CA ALA A 89 -19.89 -1.06 -23.92
C ALA A 89 -19.34 -1.61 -22.60
N ASN A 90 -18.19 -2.27 -22.62
CA ASN A 90 -17.48 -2.72 -21.41
C ASN A 90 -16.97 -1.54 -20.56
N ALA A 91 -16.42 -0.50 -21.18
CA ALA A 91 -15.93 0.68 -20.47
C ALA A 91 -17.04 1.46 -19.74
N LEU A 92 -18.26 1.46 -20.32
CA LEU A 92 -19.47 2.04 -19.72
C LEU A 92 -20.24 1.03 -18.84
N GLY A 93 -19.86 -0.24 -18.83
CA GLY A 93 -20.54 -1.29 -18.08
C GLY A 93 -21.96 -1.61 -18.56
N LEU A 94 -22.24 -1.44 -19.85
CA LEU A 94 -23.58 -1.65 -20.42
C LEU A 94 -23.87 -3.14 -20.64
N ASP A 95 -25.14 -3.53 -20.54
CA ASP A 95 -25.58 -4.91 -20.78
C ASP A 95 -25.82 -5.22 -22.25
N SER A 96 -25.81 -4.21 -23.10
CA SER A 96 -25.98 -4.39 -24.53
C SER A 96 -25.41 -3.23 -25.35
N TYR A 97 -25.23 -3.48 -26.64
CA TYR A 97 -24.92 -2.46 -27.64
C TYR A 97 -25.51 -2.85 -29.00
N VAL A 98 -25.67 -1.85 -29.87
CA VAL A 98 -26.13 -2.05 -31.26
C VAL A 98 -25.01 -1.70 -32.23
N LEU A 99 -24.83 -2.54 -33.24
CA LEU A 99 -24.07 -2.18 -34.44
C LEU A 99 -25.05 -1.88 -35.55
N TRP A 100 -24.85 -0.79 -36.29
CA TRP A 100 -25.68 -0.49 -37.45
C TRP A 100 -24.88 0.12 -38.59
N ASN A 101 -24.83 -0.57 -39.73
CA ASN A 101 -24.16 -0.08 -40.94
C ASN A 101 -25.14 0.52 -41.98
N VAL A 102 -26.29 1.04 -41.52
CA VAL A 102 -27.50 1.37 -42.30
C VAL A 102 -28.20 0.13 -42.87
N SER A 103 -27.50 -0.72 -43.62
CA SER A 103 -28.09 -1.87 -44.32
C SER A 103 -28.54 -2.98 -43.36
N HIS A 104 -27.75 -3.22 -42.32
CA HIS A 104 -27.97 -4.24 -41.31
C HIS A 104 -27.76 -3.66 -39.92
N ALA A 105 -28.63 -4.03 -38.98
CA ALA A 105 -28.45 -3.74 -37.56
C ALA A 105 -28.36 -5.04 -36.76
N HIS A 106 -27.44 -5.11 -35.79
CA HIS A 106 -27.26 -6.23 -34.89
C HIS A 106 -27.29 -5.76 -33.43
N LEU A 107 -28.15 -6.37 -32.61
CA LEU A 107 -28.14 -6.22 -31.16
C LEU A 107 -27.23 -7.29 -30.54
N TYR A 108 -26.35 -6.85 -29.65
CA TYR A 108 -25.50 -7.70 -28.84
C TYR A 108 -25.86 -7.52 -27.36
N THR A 109 -26.03 -8.63 -26.65
CA THR A 109 -26.37 -8.66 -25.22
C THR A 109 -25.28 -9.38 -24.44
N ARG A 110 -24.97 -8.87 -23.25
CA ARG A 110 -23.92 -9.39 -22.38
C ARG A 110 -24.27 -10.80 -21.94
N ILE A 111 -23.29 -11.69 -21.97
CA ILE A 111 -23.43 -13.04 -21.42
C ILE A 111 -23.22 -12.94 -19.92
N ASN A 112 -24.22 -13.38 -19.14
CA ASN A 112 -24.24 -13.27 -17.68
C ASN A 112 -22.92 -13.76 -17.05
N GLY A 113 -22.36 -12.93 -16.16
CA GLY A 113 -21.10 -13.22 -15.46
C GLY A 113 -19.83 -13.01 -16.29
N THR A 114 -19.91 -12.47 -17.51
CA THR A 114 -18.75 -12.27 -18.39
C THR A 114 -18.66 -10.84 -18.95
N ASN A 115 -17.49 -10.52 -19.53
CA ASN A 115 -17.27 -9.30 -20.31
C ASN A 115 -17.54 -9.46 -21.82
N SER A 116 -18.16 -10.58 -22.21
CA SER A 116 -18.41 -10.93 -23.60
C SER A 116 -19.88 -10.77 -23.95
N PHE A 117 -20.14 -10.52 -25.23
CA PHE A 117 -21.49 -10.32 -25.74
C PHE A 117 -21.86 -11.36 -26.81
N SER A 118 -23.12 -11.77 -26.82
CA SER A 118 -23.71 -12.62 -27.85
C SER A 118 -24.70 -11.82 -28.69
N ARG A 119 -24.73 -12.07 -30.00
CA ARG A 119 -25.72 -11.47 -30.89
C ARG A 119 -27.10 -12.05 -30.60
N SER A 120 -28.04 -11.21 -30.19
CA SER A 120 -29.39 -11.61 -29.77
C SER A 120 -30.47 -11.32 -30.81
N LYS A 121 -30.29 -10.28 -31.65
CA LYS A 121 -31.26 -9.88 -32.67
C LYS A 121 -30.57 -9.27 -33.90
N THR A 122 -31.17 -9.47 -35.07
CA THR A 122 -30.71 -8.95 -36.36
C THR A 122 -31.87 -8.29 -37.11
N TRP A 123 -31.55 -7.24 -37.87
CA TRP A 123 -32.44 -6.57 -38.83
C TRP A 123 -31.70 -6.39 -40.15
N ASP A 124 -32.32 -6.80 -41.26
CA ASP A 124 -31.76 -6.83 -42.62
C ASP A 124 -32.71 -6.25 -43.69
N ASP A 125 -33.81 -5.60 -43.29
CA ASP A 125 -34.83 -5.00 -44.18
C ASP A 125 -34.30 -3.92 -45.13
N LEU A 126 -33.08 -3.43 -44.89
CA LEU A 126 -32.40 -2.39 -45.67
C LEU A 126 -31.14 -2.93 -46.37
N ALA A 127 -30.99 -4.24 -46.52
CA ALA A 127 -29.85 -4.87 -47.17
C ALA A 127 -29.62 -4.38 -48.63
N ASP A 128 -30.65 -3.83 -49.28
CA ASP A 128 -30.57 -3.21 -50.60
C ASP A 128 -29.84 -1.85 -50.60
N ILE A 129 -29.72 -1.16 -49.46
CA ILE A 129 -29.00 0.10 -49.34
C ILE A 129 -27.51 -0.19 -49.16
N THR A 130 -26.75 -0.26 -50.25
CA THR A 130 -25.34 -0.68 -50.24
C THR A 130 -24.33 0.46 -50.46
N THR A 131 -24.79 1.69 -50.70
CA THR A 131 -23.92 2.83 -51.03
C THR A 131 -24.20 4.06 -50.16
N ARG A 132 -23.16 4.85 -49.87
CA ARG A 132 -23.26 6.12 -49.10
C ARG A 132 -24.28 7.10 -49.69
N VAL A 133 -24.35 7.20 -51.02
CA VAL A 133 -25.26 8.13 -51.72
C VAL A 133 -26.72 7.76 -51.49
N ALA A 134 -27.03 6.46 -51.37
CA ALA A 134 -28.39 5.98 -51.16
C ALA A 134 -28.93 6.27 -49.75
N VAL A 135 -28.07 6.48 -48.75
CA VAL A 135 -28.49 6.64 -47.35
C VAL A 135 -29.41 7.85 -47.16
N LYS A 136 -29.04 9.02 -47.70
CA LYS A 136 -29.86 10.24 -47.57
C LYS A 136 -31.19 10.13 -48.30
N ALA A 137 -31.18 9.52 -49.49
CA ALA A 137 -32.40 9.31 -50.29
C ALA A 137 -33.40 8.36 -49.61
N ASN A 138 -32.90 7.45 -48.77
CA ASN A 138 -33.71 6.45 -48.06
C ASN A 138 -33.96 6.83 -46.59
N ARG A 139 -33.95 8.12 -46.25
CA ARG A 139 -34.17 8.64 -44.88
C ARG A 139 -35.37 8.03 -44.17
N THR A 140 -36.53 8.10 -44.79
CA THR A 140 -37.78 7.57 -44.24
C THR A 140 -37.71 6.07 -43.93
N ARG A 141 -36.92 5.30 -44.70
CA ARG A 141 -36.80 3.85 -44.51
C ARG A 141 -35.93 3.51 -43.29
N TRP A 142 -34.79 4.17 -43.12
CA TRP A 142 -33.95 3.94 -41.94
C TRP A 142 -34.52 4.60 -40.68
N GLU A 143 -35.27 5.69 -40.76
CA GLU A 143 -36.03 6.24 -39.61
C GLU A 143 -37.11 5.25 -39.14
N ARG A 144 -37.79 4.57 -40.07
CA ARG A 144 -38.75 3.52 -39.75
C ARG A 144 -38.08 2.35 -39.02
N LEU A 145 -36.94 1.87 -39.53
CA LEU A 145 -36.17 0.81 -38.85
C LEU A 145 -35.67 1.27 -37.47
N GLY A 146 -35.20 2.52 -37.34
CA GLY A 146 -34.81 3.09 -36.05
C GLY A 146 -35.96 3.09 -35.04
N THR A 147 -37.19 3.37 -35.49
CA THR A 147 -38.40 3.31 -34.66
C THR A 147 -38.67 1.87 -34.17
N GLU A 148 -38.52 0.89 -35.05
CA GLU A 148 -38.68 -0.52 -34.71
C GLU A 148 -37.65 -0.98 -33.67
N ILE A 149 -36.37 -0.64 -33.89
CA ILE A 149 -35.28 -0.97 -32.95
C ILE A 149 -35.56 -0.34 -31.58
N ILE A 150 -35.93 0.95 -31.52
CA ILE A 150 -36.25 1.63 -30.25
C ILE A 150 -37.44 1.00 -29.54
N ASN A 151 -38.50 0.61 -30.26
CA ASN A 151 -39.64 -0.08 -29.65
C ASN A 151 -39.24 -1.44 -29.08
N PHE A 152 -38.46 -2.22 -29.82
CA PHE A 152 -37.94 -3.51 -29.37
C PHE A 152 -37.05 -3.37 -28.12
N LEU A 153 -36.16 -2.37 -28.10
CA LEU A 153 -35.30 -2.10 -26.95
C LEU A 153 -36.12 -1.63 -25.74
N ASN A 154 -37.10 -0.75 -25.92
CA ASN A 154 -38.00 -0.36 -24.84
C ASN A 154 -38.72 -1.57 -24.26
N ASP A 155 -39.17 -2.53 -25.07
CA ASP A 155 -39.78 -3.76 -24.58
C ASP A 155 -38.83 -4.58 -23.69
N LEU A 156 -37.54 -4.65 -24.05
CA LEU A 156 -36.53 -5.36 -23.26
C LEU A 156 -36.22 -4.64 -21.93
N PHE A 157 -36.08 -3.31 -21.96
CA PHE A 157 -35.86 -2.52 -20.75
C PHE A 157 -37.08 -2.53 -19.82
N ASP A 158 -38.28 -2.40 -20.37
CA ASP A 158 -39.53 -2.40 -19.59
C ASP A 158 -39.79 -3.76 -18.91
N ARG A 159 -39.34 -4.86 -19.52
CA ARG A 159 -39.42 -6.22 -18.93
C ARG A 159 -38.24 -6.60 -18.04
N GLY A 160 -37.22 -5.74 -17.94
CA GLY A 160 -35.99 -6.02 -17.16
C GLY A 160 -35.08 -7.08 -17.78
N GLU A 161 -35.22 -7.37 -19.07
CA GLU A 161 -34.30 -8.26 -19.80
C GLU A 161 -32.96 -7.55 -20.12
N LEU A 162 -32.98 -6.22 -20.17
CA LEU A 162 -31.80 -5.36 -20.25
C LEU A 162 -31.87 -4.31 -19.14
N GLU A 163 -30.72 -3.96 -18.59
CA GLU A 163 -30.61 -2.87 -17.63
C GLU A 163 -29.58 -1.84 -18.08
N GLY A 164 -29.90 -0.56 -17.88
CA GLY A 164 -28.92 0.52 -18.00
C GLY A 164 -28.14 0.70 -16.72
N ARG A 165 -26.96 1.31 -16.83
CA ARG A 165 -26.05 1.57 -15.71
C ARG A 165 -25.97 3.07 -15.36
N PRO A 166 -26.05 3.45 -14.07
CA PRO A 166 -25.72 4.81 -13.64
C PRO A 166 -24.27 5.15 -13.96
N PHE A 167 -24.02 6.37 -14.47
CA PHE A 167 -22.66 6.79 -14.84
C PHE A 167 -21.66 6.66 -13.68
N ILE A 168 -22.07 6.94 -12.45
CA ILE A 168 -21.25 6.80 -11.24
C ILE A 168 -20.70 5.37 -11.07
N GLU A 169 -21.51 4.34 -11.33
CA GLU A 169 -21.08 2.94 -11.24
C GLU A 169 -20.17 2.57 -12.41
N ALA A 170 -20.50 3.05 -13.61
CA ALA A 170 -19.65 2.90 -14.80
C ALA A 170 -18.26 3.52 -14.55
N TYR A 171 -18.21 4.73 -13.99
CA TYR A 171 -16.97 5.41 -13.65
C TYR A 171 -16.20 4.71 -12.52
N ARG A 172 -16.89 4.29 -11.44
CA ARG A 172 -16.29 3.54 -10.32
C ARG A 172 -15.62 2.23 -10.78
N SER A 173 -16.17 1.56 -11.79
CA SER A 173 -15.53 0.39 -12.41
C SER A 173 -14.12 0.69 -12.93
N GLY A 174 -13.86 1.95 -13.30
CA GLY A 174 -12.60 2.45 -13.86
C GLY A 174 -12.47 2.24 -15.36
N GLY A 175 -13.51 1.77 -16.05
CA GLY A 175 -13.51 1.54 -17.50
C GLY A 175 -13.17 2.79 -18.29
N VAL A 176 -13.94 3.86 -18.11
CA VAL A 176 -13.73 5.17 -18.78
C VAL A 176 -12.32 5.72 -18.55
N THR A 177 -11.83 5.68 -17.30
CA THR A 177 -10.47 6.14 -16.96
C THR A 177 -9.39 5.28 -17.61
N SER A 178 -9.60 3.96 -17.69
CA SER A 178 -8.64 3.04 -18.33
C SER A 178 -8.54 3.33 -19.82
N LEU A 179 -9.67 3.57 -20.49
CA LEU A 179 -9.72 3.86 -21.93
C LEU A 179 -8.92 5.12 -22.29
N ILE A 180 -8.96 6.15 -21.43
CA ILE A 180 -8.14 7.36 -21.62
C ILE A 180 -6.67 7.07 -21.26
N LEU A 181 -6.41 6.36 -20.16
CA LEU A 181 -5.06 6.00 -19.70
C LEU A 181 -4.30 5.04 -20.64
N GLU A 182 -4.99 4.28 -21.50
CA GLU A 182 -4.37 3.44 -22.52
C GLU A 182 -3.44 4.25 -23.45
N ASN A 183 -3.71 5.53 -23.62
CA ASN A 183 -2.93 6.44 -24.45
C ASN A 183 -1.78 7.13 -23.68
N ALA A 184 -1.46 6.67 -22.46
CA ALA A 184 -0.37 7.23 -21.67
C ALA A 184 1.02 7.02 -22.32
N SER A 185 1.19 6.05 -23.21
CA SER A 185 2.40 5.90 -24.04
C SER A 185 2.61 7.09 -24.96
N ASP A 186 1.53 7.59 -25.57
CA ASP A 186 1.59 8.69 -26.54
C ASP A 186 2.04 9.98 -25.83
N ILE A 187 1.56 10.18 -24.60
CA ILE A 187 1.95 11.29 -23.73
C ILE A 187 3.40 11.13 -23.23
N LYS A 188 3.81 9.91 -22.89
CA LYS A 188 5.20 9.61 -22.52
C LYS A 188 6.16 10.04 -23.62
N ASP A 189 5.85 9.75 -24.88
CA ASP A 189 6.72 10.11 -26.00
C ASP A 189 6.82 11.63 -26.19
N VAL A 190 5.72 12.36 -26.02
CA VAL A 190 5.72 13.83 -25.99
C VAL A 190 6.59 14.36 -24.85
N ILE A 191 6.42 13.85 -23.64
CA ILE A 191 7.25 14.23 -22.47
C ILE A 191 8.73 14.00 -22.77
N ILE A 192 9.10 12.84 -23.33
CA ILE A 192 10.49 12.52 -23.68
C ILE A 192 11.04 13.52 -24.70
N ASP A 193 10.28 13.83 -25.74
CA ASP A 193 10.69 14.79 -26.77
C ASP A 193 10.83 16.21 -26.19
N THR A 194 9.90 16.65 -25.36
CA THR A 194 9.98 17.95 -24.66
C THR A 194 11.19 17.99 -23.73
N MET A 195 11.51 16.94 -22.99
CA MET A 195 12.72 16.87 -22.16
C MET A 195 14.03 16.92 -22.97
N ARG A 196 14.01 16.46 -24.23
CA ARG A 196 15.18 16.57 -25.12
C ARG A 196 15.39 18.00 -25.61
N ARG A 197 14.30 18.75 -25.79
CA ARG A 197 14.30 20.11 -26.39
C ARG A 197 14.28 21.24 -25.36
N ASN A 198 13.83 20.98 -24.13
CA ASN A 198 13.70 21.95 -23.05
C ASN A 198 14.48 21.48 -21.81
N GLY A 199 15.59 22.17 -21.51
CA GLY A 199 16.47 21.86 -20.38
C GLY A 199 15.82 22.07 -19.02
N ASP A 200 14.99 23.11 -18.88
CA ASP A 200 14.30 23.45 -17.63
C ASP A 200 13.21 22.42 -17.33
N PHE A 201 12.37 22.08 -18.32
CA PHE A 201 11.37 21.02 -18.17
C PHE A 201 12.02 19.67 -17.81
N ARG A 202 13.17 19.33 -18.44
CA ARG A 202 13.92 18.13 -18.07
C ARG A 202 14.39 18.17 -16.62
N ALA A 203 14.89 19.30 -16.15
CA ALA A 203 15.29 19.47 -14.75
C ALA A 203 14.09 19.31 -13.80
N ASP A 204 12.95 19.91 -14.13
CA ASP A 204 11.71 19.79 -13.35
C ASP A 204 11.22 18.35 -13.26
N VAL A 205 11.23 17.60 -14.37
CA VAL A 205 10.85 16.16 -14.38
C VAL A 205 11.81 15.33 -13.53
N ILE A 206 13.12 15.59 -13.60
CA ILE A 206 14.13 14.90 -12.78
C ILE A 206 13.91 15.20 -11.30
N MET A 207 13.68 16.46 -10.95
CA MET A 207 13.44 16.89 -9.56
C MET A 207 12.13 16.33 -9.03
N TRP A 208 11.06 16.37 -9.82
CA TRP A 208 9.77 15.76 -9.51
C TRP A 208 9.93 14.27 -9.26
N TRP A 209 10.62 13.53 -10.15
CA TRP A 209 10.81 12.09 -9.97
C TRP A 209 11.66 11.77 -8.74
N ASN A 210 12.76 12.50 -8.53
CA ASN A 210 13.60 12.30 -7.36
C ASN A 210 12.81 12.51 -6.07
N LYS A 211 11.88 13.47 -6.06
CA LYS A 211 11.04 13.78 -4.91
C LYS A 211 9.96 12.74 -4.65
N TYR A 212 9.27 12.25 -5.68
CA TYR A 212 8.03 11.46 -5.53
C TYR A 212 8.11 10.00 -5.99
N ARG A 213 9.24 9.51 -6.53
CA ARG A 213 9.37 8.11 -7.02
C ARG A 213 8.94 7.04 -6.02
N ALA A 214 9.13 7.28 -4.71
CA ALA A 214 8.74 6.36 -3.65
C ALA A 214 7.21 6.16 -3.55
N GLU A 215 6.42 7.12 -4.04
CA GLU A 215 4.96 7.09 -4.05
C GLU A 215 4.37 6.25 -5.21
N TYR A 216 5.12 6.14 -6.32
CA TYR A 216 4.62 5.61 -7.59
C TYR A 216 5.22 4.25 -8.01
N GLY A 217 6.12 3.67 -7.21
CA GLY A 217 6.70 2.33 -7.46
C GLY A 217 7.81 2.31 -8.53
N GLY A 218 8.12 1.13 -9.06
CA GLY A 218 9.31 0.85 -9.91
C GLY A 218 9.15 1.08 -11.42
N SER A 219 8.23 1.94 -11.87
CA SER A 219 8.05 2.27 -13.30
C SER A 219 8.99 3.39 -13.78
N ASP A 220 9.11 3.57 -15.10
CA ASP A 220 9.84 4.68 -15.72
C ASP A 220 9.15 6.03 -15.44
N LYS A 221 9.92 7.08 -15.12
CA LYS A 221 9.43 8.37 -14.62
C LYS A 221 8.50 9.09 -15.61
N GLU A 222 8.80 9.03 -16.91
CA GLU A 222 7.99 9.65 -17.95
C GLU A 222 6.64 8.92 -18.11
N GLN A 223 6.63 7.61 -17.93
CA GLN A 223 5.39 6.82 -17.97
C GLN A 223 4.48 7.15 -16.79
N VAL A 224 5.05 7.33 -15.60
CA VAL A 224 4.29 7.73 -14.41
C VAL A 224 3.76 9.15 -14.60
N LEU A 225 4.59 10.10 -15.04
CA LEU A 225 4.19 11.47 -15.28
C LEU A 225 3.05 11.56 -16.31
N ALA A 226 3.11 10.78 -17.40
CA ALA A 226 2.04 10.70 -18.38
C ALA A 226 0.69 10.28 -17.78
N LYS A 227 0.68 9.26 -16.90
CA LYS A 227 -0.53 8.82 -16.21
C LYS A 227 -1.05 9.87 -15.23
N VAL A 228 -0.15 10.56 -14.53
CA VAL A 228 -0.47 11.68 -13.62
C VAL A 228 -1.12 12.81 -14.39
N VAL A 229 -0.56 13.21 -15.54
CA VAL A 229 -1.13 14.26 -16.42
C VAL A 229 -2.56 13.92 -16.85
N ILE A 230 -2.78 12.72 -17.39
CA ILE A 230 -4.12 12.27 -17.82
C ILE A 230 -5.11 12.28 -16.65
N SER A 231 -4.70 11.77 -15.50
CA SER A 231 -5.58 11.66 -14.34
C SER A 231 -5.91 13.03 -13.73
N ASN A 232 -4.96 13.96 -13.76
CA ASN A 232 -5.18 15.33 -13.33
C ASN A 232 -6.22 16.02 -14.23
N TRP A 233 -6.13 15.84 -15.55
CA TRP A 233 -7.15 16.32 -16.50
C TRP A 233 -8.54 15.72 -16.24
N ILE A 234 -8.63 14.40 -16.06
CA ILE A 234 -9.90 13.73 -15.72
C ILE A 234 -10.47 14.31 -14.42
N GLY A 235 -9.63 14.48 -13.39
CA GLY A 235 -10.02 15.06 -12.11
C GLY A 235 -10.56 16.48 -12.24
N LYS A 236 -9.87 17.36 -12.97
CA LYS A 236 -10.31 18.75 -13.21
C LYS A 236 -11.67 18.79 -13.91
N ILE A 237 -11.83 18.04 -15.00
CA ILE A 237 -13.08 18.01 -15.79
C ILE A 237 -14.23 17.49 -14.93
N LEU A 238 -14.03 16.34 -14.27
CA LEU A 238 -15.06 15.74 -13.43
C LEU A 238 -15.48 16.67 -12.28
N PHE A 239 -14.50 17.28 -11.60
CA PHE A 239 -14.77 18.15 -10.47
C PHE A 239 -15.47 19.44 -10.88
N ALA A 240 -15.12 20.03 -12.02
CA ALA A 240 -15.84 21.20 -12.53
C ALA A 240 -17.29 20.89 -12.88
N HIS A 241 -17.59 19.70 -13.42
CA HIS A 241 -18.97 19.26 -13.66
C HIS A 241 -19.74 18.98 -12.36
N ILE A 242 -19.07 18.49 -11.32
CA ILE A 242 -19.63 18.37 -9.96
C ILE A 242 -20.03 19.75 -9.42
N LEU A 243 -19.16 20.76 -9.56
CA LEU A 243 -19.43 22.11 -9.08
C LEU A 243 -20.49 22.83 -9.90
N ARG A 244 -20.65 22.50 -11.18
CA ARG A 244 -21.48 23.24 -12.14
C ARG A 244 -22.89 23.58 -11.65
N GLU A 245 -23.49 22.68 -10.87
CA GLU A 245 -24.88 22.79 -10.43
C GLU A 245 -25.02 23.50 -9.07
N THR A 246 -23.93 23.63 -8.32
CA THR A 246 -23.87 24.35 -7.04
C THR A 246 -23.17 25.70 -7.14
N ASP A 247 -22.41 25.93 -8.22
CA ASP A 247 -21.62 27.14 -8.46
C ASP A 247 -21.71 27.58 -9.93
N SER A 248 -22.35 28.73 -10.17
CA SER A 248 -22.52 29.30 -11.51
C SER A 248 -21.20 29.57 -12.22
N ARG A 249 -20.11 29.80 -11.50
CA ARG A 249 -18.79 30.03 -12.11
C ARG A 249 -18.29 28.76 -12.81
N ALA A 250 -18.55 27.59 -12.23
CA ALA A 250 -18.12 26.31 -12.78
C ALA A 250 -18.87 25.92 -14.08
N GLN A 251 -19.99 26.57 -14.42
CA GLN A 251 -20.69 26.42 -15.71
C GLN A 251 -19.82 26.73 -16.92
N ARG A 252 -18.73 27.48 -16.72
CA ARG A 252 -17.73 27.75 -17.76
C ARG A 252 -17.09 26.47 -18.31
N VAL A 253 -17.06 25.36 -17.58
CA VAL A 253 -16.53 24.08 -18.10
C VAL A 253 -17.30 23.60 -19.34
N SER A 254 -18.59 23.95 -19.45
CA SER A 254 -19.40 23.65 -20.62
C SER A 254 -19.06 24.49 -21.86
N THR A 255 -18.16 25.48 -21.74
CA THR A 255 -17.65 26.25 -22.89
C THR A 255 -16.42 25.61 -23.54
N ILE A 256 -15.93 24.46 -23.06
CA ILE A 256 -14.87 23.69 -23.74
C ILE A 256 -15.49 23.00 -24.96
N THR A 257 -15.22 23.56 -26.14
CA THR A 257 -15.74 23.12 -27.45
C THR A 257 -14.72 22.30 -28.25
N GLU A 258 -15.05 21.94 -29.50
CA GLU A 258 -14.13 21.27 -30.43
C GLU A 258 -12.85 22.08 -30.70
N GLU A 259 -12.98 23.41 -30.74
CA GLU A 259 -11.91 24.34 -31.10
C GLU A 259 -11.02 24.69 -29.91
N THR A 260 -11.45 24.37 -28.69
CA THR A 260 -10.71 24.71 -27.47
C THR A 260 -9.40 23.92 -27.41
N THR A 261 -8.28 24.62 -27.27
CA THR A 261 -6.95 24.03 -27.11
C THR A 261 -6.70 23.65 -25.63
N PRO A 262 -5.74 22.74 -25.35
CA PRO A 262 -5.35 22.42 -23.97
C PRO A 262 -4.94 23.66 -23.16
N ILE A 263 -4.24 24.62 -23.79
CA ILE A 263 -3.77 25.85 -23.15
C ILE A 263 -4.95 26.75 -22.75
N GLU A 264 -5.95 26.92 -23.63
CA GLU A 264 -7.15 27.70 -23.32
C GLU A 264 -7.98 27.06 -22.20
N ALA A 265 -8.08 25.73 -22.20
CA ALA A 265 -8.75 25.00 -21.13
C ALA A 265 -8.00 25.12 -19.79
N LEU A 266 -6.66 25.06 -19.78
CA LEU A 266 -5.86 25.33 -18.58
C LEU A 266 -6.06 26.76 -18.07
N ALA A 267 -6.11 27.75 -18.96
CA ALA A 267 -6.41 29.14 -18.58
C ALA A 267 -7.84 29.32 -18.05
N LEU A 268 -8.80 28.50 -18.50
CA LEU A 268 -10.14 28.44 -17.92
C LEU A 268 -10.09 27.86 -16.51
N PHE A 269 -9.43 26.71 -16.31
CA PHE A 269 -9.28 26.11 -14.97
C PHE A 269 -8.51 27.01 -14.02
N GLN A 270 -7.47 27.71 -14.48
CA GLN A 270 -6.77 28.69 -13.67
C GLN A 270 -7.69 29.81 -13.19
N ARG A 271 -8.51 30.40 -14.06
CA ARG A 271 -9.49 31.42 -13.67
C ARG A 271 -10.52 30.86 -12.68
N LEU A 272 -11.03 29.65 -12.91
CA LEU A 272 -11.89 28.98 -11.92
C LEU A 272 -11.17 28.83 -10.57
N SER A 273 -9.91 28.41 -10.59
CA SER A 273 -9.05 28.26 -9.42
C SER A 273 -8.82 29.58 -8.65
N GLU A 274 -8.75 30.70 -9.37
CA GLU A 274 -8.62 32.03 -8.77
C GLU A 274 -9.95 32.53 -8.17
N GLU A 275 -11.07 32.08 -8.73
CA GLU A 275 -12.41 32.48 -8.30
C GLU A 275 -12.98 31.57 -7.17
N CYS A 276 -12.51 30.33 -7.00
CA CYS A 276 -13.03 29.36 -6.00
C CYS A 276 -11.94 28.65 -5.16
N ASN A 277 -12.30 27.95 -4.07
CA ASN A 277 -11.38 27.28 -3.13
C ASN A 277 -11.15 25.81 -3.49
N PHE A 278 -10.94 25.56 -4.77
CA PHE A 278 -10.50 24.25 -5.22
C PHE A 278 -9.18 24.39 -5.96
N TRP A 279 -8.34 25.30 -5.47
CA TRP A 279 -7.01 25.53 -6.00
C TRP A 279 -6.20 24.24 -6.06
N THR A 280 -6.27 23.41 -5.03
CA THR A 280 -5.61 22.10 -5.00
C THR A 280 -6.02 21.17 -6.16
N ILE A 281 -7.22 21.34 -6.72
CA ILE A 281 -7.72 20.56 -7.84
C ILE A 281 -7.42 21.25 -9.18
N PHE A 282 -7.65 22.57 -9.27
CA PHE A 282 -7.54 23.32 -10.51
C PHE A 282 -6.15 23.90 -10.78
N SER A 283 -5.22 23.87 -9.83
CA SER A 283 -3.83 24.34 -9.99
C SER A 283 -3.09 23.65 -11.14
N ASN A 284 -2.19 24.38 -11.77
CA ASN A 284 -1.31 23.81 -12.79
C ASN A 284 -0.38 22.75 -12.17
N SER A 285 -0.07 21.69 -12.92
CA SER A 285 0.88 20.65 -12.53
C SER A 285 1.86 20.36 -13.67
N LEU A 286 3.00 19.77 -13.32
CA LEU A 286 4.06 19.47 -14.29
C LEU A 286 3.52 18.62 -15.45
N GLY A 287 3.75 19.07 -16.68
CA GLY A 287 3.41 18.33 -17.88
C GLY A 287 1.97 18.45 -18.37
N LEU A 288 1.09 19.26 -17.74
CA LEU A 288 -0.32 19.36 -18.19
C LEU A 288 -0.51 19.88 -19.62
N SER A 289 0.42 20.71 -20.11
CA SER A 289 0.46 21.19 -21.49
C SER A 289 0.93 20.12 -22.48
N GLU A 290 1.61 19.09 -22.01
CA GLU A 290 2.27 18.07 -22.82
C GLU A 290 1.26 16.97 -23.19
N ILE A 291 0.25 17.33 -23.97
CA ILE A 291 -0.82 16.42 -24.38
C ILE A 291 -0.89 16.26 -25.89
N THR A 292 -1.12 15.03 -26.36
CA THR A 292 -1.35 14.77 -27.78
C THR A 292 -2.75 15.18 -28.19
N ALA A 293 -2.92 15.53 -29.47
CA ALA A 293 -4.24 15.84 -30.03
C ALA A 293 -5.24 14.71 -29.75
N ARG A 294 -4.81 13.45 -29.90
CA ARG A 294 -5.64 12.26 -29.63
C ARG A 294 -6.19 12.22 -28.20
N VAL A 295 -5.34 12.39 -27.19
CA VAL A 295 -5.78 12.35 -25.78
C VAL A 295 -6.63 13.57 -25.46
N TRP A 296 -6.30 14.73 -26.03
CA TRP A 296 -7.12 15.93 -25.87
C TRP A 296 -8.53 15.76 -26.46
N GLU A 297 -8.67 15.15 -27.64
CA GLU A 297 -9.97 14.79 -28.21
C GLU A 297 -10.78 13.90 -27.28
N GLN A 298 -10.15 12.91 -26.66
CA GLN A 298 -10.82 12.03 -25.68
C GLN A 298 -11.28 12.79 -24.43
N LEU A 299 -10.47 13.72 -23.92
CA LEU A 299 -10.85 14.56 -22.78
C LEU A 299 -12.00 15.51 -23.12
N LYS A 300 -12.02 16.07 -24.35
CA LYS A 300 -13.17 16.84 -24.84
C LYS A 300 -14.43 16.00 -24.93
N GLN A 301 -14.33 14.77 -25.44
CA GLN A 301 -15.46 13.82 -25.48
C GLN A 301 -15.95 13.48 -24.06
N PHE A 302 -15.03 13.28 -23.11
CA PHE A 302 -15.36 13.09 -21.70
C PHE A 302 -16.10 14.30 -21.13
N ASN A 303 -15.60 15.53 -21.36
CA ASN A 303 -16.27 16.77 -20.93
C ASN A 303 -17.71 16.90 -21.48
N ARG A 304 -17.93 16.49 -22.73
CA ARG A 304 -19.27 16.53 -23.36
C ARG A 304 -20.21 15.50 -22.75
N LEU A 305 -19.74 14.26 -22.56
CA LEU A 305 -20.54 13.23 -21.88
C LEU A 305 -21.01 13.73 -20.51
N LEU A 306 -20.10 14.32 -19.72
CA LEU A 306 -20.47 14.88 -18.41
C LEU A 306 -21.46 16.05 -18.54
N SER A 307 -21.33 16.84 -19.61
CA SER A 307 -22.27 17.94 -19.88
C SER A 307 -23.70 17.45 -20.12
N ASP A 308 -23.85 16.36 -20.88
CA ASP A 308 -25.13 15.74 -21.24
C ASP A 308 -25.81 15.06 -20.05
N LEU A 309 -25.01 14.46 -19.16
CA LEU A 309 -25.46 13.67 -18.00
C LEU A 309 -25.98 14.51 -16.81
N ARG A 310 -25.86 15.84 -16.84
CA ARG A 310 -26.30 16.76 -15.76
C ARG A 310 -25.98 16.26 -14.33
N LEU A 311 -24.72 15.90 -14.11
CA LEU A 311 -24.24 15.22 -12.89
C LEU A 311 -24.58 15.86 -11.53
N GLY A 312 -24.98 17.13 -11.47
CA GLY A 312 -25.31 17.80 -10.20
C GLY A 312 -26.78 18.24 -10.05
N ALA A 313 -27.69 17.86 -10.97
CA ALA A 313 -29.15 17.92 -10.74
C ALA A 313 -29.61 16.82 -9.74
N VAL A 314 -28.65 16.33 -8.97
CA VAL A 314 -28.60 15.01 -8.37
C VAL A 314 -28.55 15.20 -6.86
N ASP A 315 -29.27 14.35 -6.12
CA ASP A 315 -29.24 14.31 -4.65
C ASP A 315 -27.79 14.28 -4.10
N GLN A 316 -27.56 14.98 -2.98
CA GLN A 316 -26.33 14.98 -2.19
C GLN A 316 -25.69 13.58 -2.04
N ALA A 317 -26.50 12.53 -1.91
CA ALA A 317 -26.02 11.15 -1.79
C ALA A 317 -25.20 10.70 -3.01
N GLN A 318 -25.64 10.97 -4.23
CA GLN A 318 -24.88 10.54 -5.41
C GLN A 318 -23.65 11.44 -5.65
N LEU A 319 -23.69 12.72 -5.24
CA LEU A 319 -22.52 13.60 -5.30
C LEU A 319 -21.37 13.07 -4.43
N SER A 320 -21.69 12.66 -3.20
CA SER A 320 -20.73 12.00 -2.30
C SER A 320 -20.17 10.72 -2.94
N GLY A 321 -21.04 9.90 -3.53
CA GLY A 321 -20.62 8.66 -4.17
C GLY A 321 -19.70 8.87 -5.39
N LEU A 322 -19.83 9.99 -6.11
CA LEU A 322 -19.01 10.31 -7.27
C LEU A 322 -17.60 10.75 -6.83
N LEU A 323 -17.50 11.60 -5.82
CA LEU A 323 -16.24 12.02 -5.21
C LEU A 323 -15.47 10.80 -4.66
N GLU A 324 -16.16 9.89 -3.97
CA GLU A 324 -15.59 8.62 -3.51
C GLU A 324 -15.12 7.73 -4.66
N ALA A 325 -15.89 7.64 -5.75
CA ALA A 325 -15.50 6.89 -6.93
C ALA A 325 -14.23 7.48 -7.57
N THR A 326 -14.09 8.80 -7.62
CA THR A 326 -12.88 9.49 -8.10
C THR A 326 -11.67 9.12 -7.28
N VAL A 327 -11.77 9.17 -5.95
CA VAL A 327 -10.70 8.77 -5.04
C VAL A 327 -10.30 7.31 -5.28
N ALA A 328 -11.28 6.40 -5.31
CA ALA A 328 -11.04 4.96 -5.49
C ALA A 328 -10.37 4.64 -6.85
N VAL A 329 -10.84 5.27 -7.94
CA VAL A 329 -10.28 5.08 -9.28
C VAL A 329 -8.85 5.62 -9.35
N THR A 330 -8.60 6.84 -8.85
CA THR A 330 -7.27 7.47 -8.91
C THR A 330 -6.24 6.68 -8.10
N ILE A 331 -6.59 6.24 -6.88
CA ILE A 331 -5.70 5.39 -6.06
C ILE A 331 -5.34 4.12 -6.81
N ARG A 332 -6.34 3.36 -7.29
CA ARG A 332 -6.15 2.07 -7.97
C ARG A 332 -5.33 2.19 -9.27
N LYS A 333 -5.38 3.33 -9.96
CA LYS A 333 -4.76 3.50 -11.28
C LYS A 333 -3.38 4.16 -11.26
N LEU A 334 -3.07 4.93 -10.20
CA LEU A 334 -1.84 5.73 -10.14
C LEU A 334 -0.87 5.37 -9.01
N ARG A 335 -1.37 5.08 -7.81
CA ARG A 335 -0.52 4.96 -6.63
C ARG A 335 -0.22 3.51 -6.30
N GLY A 336 1.05 3.21 -6.06
CA GLY A 336 1.50 1.90 -5.55
C GLY A 336 1.42 1.80 -4.02
N GLN A 337 1.16 2.92 -3.34
CA GLN A 337 0.91 2.97 -1.91
C GLN A 337 -0.58 2.76 -1.63
N TYR A 338 -0.87 1.87 -0.68
CA TYR A 338 -2.24 1.50 -0.33
C TYR A 338 -2.81 2.48 0.68
N PRO A 339 -4.03 2.99 0.45
CA PRO A 339 -4.69 3.86 1.40
C PRO A 339 -4.92 3.11 2.71
N THR A 340 -4.89 3.85 3.82
CA THR A 340 -5.33 3.34 5.12
C THR A 340 -6.77 2.79 4.98
N PRO A 341 -7.06 1.55 5.43
CA PRO A 341 -8.44 1.06 5.50
C PRO A 341 -9.32 2.04 6.28
N ILE A 342 -10.56 2.25 5.83
CA ILE A 342 -11.43 3.27 6.44
C ILE A 342 -11.81 2.90 7.88
N GLU A 343 -11.97 1.62 8.16
CA GLU A 343 -12.26 1.07 9.48
C GLU A 343 -11.12 1.37 10.45
N LEU A 344 -9.87 1.18 10.01
CA LEU A 344 -8.68 1.51 10.80
C LEU A 344 -8.55 3.02 11.03
N ALA A 345 -8.85 3.83 10.01
CA ALA A 345 -8.86 5.29 10.11
C ALA A 345 -9.90 5.80 11.11
N ARG A 346 -11.13 5.26 11.08
CA ARG A 346 -12.19 5.59 12.06
C ARG A 346 -11.77 5.21 13.47
N LEU A 347 -11.26 3.99 13.66
CA LEU A 347 -10.77 3.53 14.96
C LEU A 347 -9.69 4.45 15.52
N LEU A 348 -8.70 4.80 14.70
CA LEU A 348 -7.60 5.68 15.10
C LEU A 348 -8.11 7.08 15.51
N VAL A 349 -9.00 7.67 14.71
CA VAL A 349 -9.62 8.98 15.01
C VAL A 349 -10.42 8.93 16.32
N GLN A 350 -11.27 7.92 16.51
CA GLN A 350 -12.13 7.82 17.70
C GLN A 350 -11.32 7.60 18.99
N ILE A 351 -10.17 6.92 18.92
CA ILE A 351 -9.25 6.78 20.08
C ILE A 351 -8.52 8.10 20.37
N CYS A 352 -8.26 8.91 19.34
CA CYS A 352 -7.42 10.10 19.46
C CYS A 352 -8.19 11.36 19.84
N VAL A 353 -9.36 11.58 19.24
CA VAL A 353 -10.21 12.75 19.48
C VAL A 353 -10.96 12.58 20.79
N ARG A 354 -10.71 13.48 21.75
CA ARG A 354 -11.32 13.43 23.09
C ARG A 354 -12.45 14.42 23.24
N ASN A 355 -12.32 15.60 22.64
CA ASN A 355 -13.36 16.60 22.54
C ASN A 355 -13.76 16.74 21.07
N VAL A 356 -14.81 16.02 20.68
CA VAL A 356 -15.29 16.00 19.29
C VAL A 356 -15.67 17.39 18.79
N VAL A 357 -16.10 18.29 19.68
CA VAL A 357 -16.52 19.65 19.33
C VAL A 357 -15.31 20.55 19.07
N GLU A 358 -14.37 20.61 20.02
CA GLU A 358 -13.33 21.65 20.03
C GLU A 358 -11.96 21.19 19.52
N ASP A 359 -11.63 19.89 19.58
CA ASP A 359 -10.28 19.42 19.23
C ASP A 359 -9.95 19.76 17.77
N ARG A 360 -8.83 20.45 17.56
CA ARG A 360 -8.23 20.61 16.23
C ARG A 360 -7.48 19.33 15.88
N VAL A 361 -7.67 18.85 14.65
CA VAL A 361 -7.10 17.60 14.15
C VAL A 361 -6.20 17.89 12.95
N LEU A 362 -4.98 17.37 12.97
CA LEU A 362 -4.03 17.44 11.84
C LEU A 362 -3.63 16.04 11.37
N ASP A 363 -3.67 15.83 10.05
CA ASP A 363 -3.00 14.73 9.36
C ASP A 363 -1.91 15.28 8.41
N PRO A 364 -0.63 15.28 8.81
CA PRO A 364 0.46 15.88 8.05
C PRO A 364 1.06 14.96 6.97
N CYS A 365 0.60 13.72 6.87
CA CYS A 365 0.98 12.75 5.84
C CYS A 365 -0.30 12.12 5.26
N CYS A 366 -1.23 12.97 4.82
CA CYS A 366 -2.61 12.55 4.61
C CYS A 366 -2.82 11.59 3.44
N GLY A 367 -1.89 11.52 2.48
CA GLY A 367 -1.99 10.64 1.33
C GLY A 367 -3.31 10.84 0.57
N SER A 368 -4.17 9.82 0.55
CA SER A 368 -5.50 9.92 -0.07
C SER A 368 -6.55 10.67 0.77
N GLY A 369 -6.21 11.11 1.97
CA GLY A 369 -7.10 11.82 2.89
C GLY A 369 -8.04 10.91 3.69
N THR A 370 -7.74 9.61 3.81
CA THR A 370 -8.68 8.66 4.46
C THR A 370 -8.85 8.91 5.96
N ILE A 371 -7.76 9.20 6.67
CA ILE A 371 -7.79 9.50 8.12
C ILE A 371 -8.48 10.84 8.38
N ILE A 372 -8.08 11.88 7.65
CA ILE A 372 -8.70 13.19 7.83
C ILE A 372 -10.19 13.21 7.45
N ARG A 373 -10.59 12.42 6.44
CA ARG A 373 -12.01 12.18 6.12
C ARG A 373 -12.74 11.56 7.30
N ALA A 374 -12.16 10.55 7.94
CA ALA A 374 -12.76 9.94 9.13
C ALA A 374 -12.91 10.94 10.28
N ALA A 375 -11.94 11.83 10.50
CA ALA A 375 -12.03 12.90 11.51
C ALA A 375 -13.18 13.88 11.22
N LEU A 376 -13.29 14.33 9.97
CA LEU A 376 -14.35 15.22 9.51
C LEU A 376 -15.74 14.58 9.65
N GLU A 377 -15.88 13.32 9.23
CA GLU A 377 -17.14 12.58 9.36
C GLU A 377 -17.52 12.35 10.82
N TYR A 378 -16.55 12.01 11.67
CA TYR A 378 -16.78 11.81 13.10
C TYR A 378 -17.33 13.08 13.76
N LYS A 379 -16.75 14.26 13.44
CA LYS A 379 -17.27 15.54 13.96
C LYS A 379 -18.67 15.86 13.44
N LEU A 380 -18.93 15.73 12.13
CA LEU A 380 -20.24 16.02 11.55
C LEU A 380 -21.35 15.11 12.12
N LYS A 381 -21.07 13.81 12.25
CA LYS A 381 -22.03 12.84 12.83
C LYS A 381 -22.38 13.15 14.29
N ASN A 382 -21.44 13.69 15.05
CA ASN A 382 -21.62 14.10 16.43
C ASN A 382 -22.20 15.54 16.57
N GLY A 383 -22.81 16.08 15.51
CA GLY A 383 -23.57 17.33 15.57
C GLY A 383 -22.71 18.60 15.56
N VAL A 384 -21.42 18.51 15.24
CA VAL A 384 -20.56 19.70 15.10
C VAL A 384 -20.93 20.43 13.80
N ALA A 385 -21.18 21.73 13.90
CA ALA A 385 -21.51 22.58 12.75
C ALA A 385 -20.42 22.54 11.66
N ALA A 386 -20.84 22.56 10.39
CA ALA A 386 -19.98 22.42 9.23
C ALA A 386 -18.81 23.43 9.21
N GLU A 387 -19.07 24.66 9.64
CA GLU A 387 -18.11 25.75 9.75
C GLU A 387 -17.00 25.41 10.77
N ASN A 388 -17.39 24.87 11.93
CA ASN A 388 -16.46 24.48 12.98
C ASN A 388 -15.64 23.24 12.57
N VAL A 389 -16.24 22.30 11.83
CA VAL A 389 -15.51 21.16 11.28
C VAL A 389 -14.47 21.63 10.26
N ALA A 390 -14.87 22.44 9.28
CA ALA A 390 -13.95 22.97 8.26
C ALA A 390 -12.81 23.79 8.87
N ALA A 391 -13.07 24.53 9.96
CA ALA A 391 -12.06 25.33 10.65
C ALA A 391 -11.11 24.53 11.57
N SER A 392 -11.49 23.32 12.00
CA SER A 392 -10.71 22.53 12.98
C SER A 392 -9.94 21.34 12.39
N VAL A 393 -10.20 20.99 11.12
CA VAL A 393 -9.66 19.78 10.49
C VAL A 393 -8.66 20.15 9.39
N TYR A 394 -7.38 19.79 9.59
CA TYR A 394 -6.26 20.14 8.72
C TYR A 394 -5.61 18.90 8.10
N ALA A 395 -5.26 18.96 6.82
CA ALA A 395 -4.52 17.91 6.14
C ALA A 395 -3.38 18.45 5.27
N GLY A 396 -2.23 17.80 5.38
CA GLY A 396 -1.03 18.12 4.61
C GLY A 396 -0.45 16.91 3.92
N ASP A 397 0.13 17.10 2.74
CA ASP A 397 1.03 16.13 2.14
C ASP A 397 2.11 16.84 1.32
N GLN A 398 3.27 16.19 1.13
CA GLN A 398 4.31 16.72 0.26
C GLN A 398 3.98 16.55 -1.22
N ASP A 399 3.22 15.50 -1.57
CA ASP A 399 2.82 15.17 -2.94
C ASP A 399 1.56 15.95 -3.33
N PRO A 400 1.64 16.85 -4.34
CA PRO A 400 0.47 17.56 -4.85
C PRO A 400 -0.66 16.64 -5.29
N GLN A 401 -0.36 15.44 -5.81
CA GLN A 401 -1.38 14.50 -6.24
C GLN A 401 -2.13 13.89 -5.04
N ALA A 402 -1.45 13.63 -3.91
CA ALA A 402 -2.10 13.26 -2.65
C ALA A 402 -3.05 14.37 -2.18
N VAL A 403 -2.56 15.61 -2.13
CA VAL A 403 -3.34 16.79 -1.74
C VAL A 403 -4.61 16.91 -2.59
N GLN A 404 -4.52 16.69 -3.89
CA GLN A 404 -5.69 16.68 -4.79
C GLN A 404 -6.68 15.56 -4.42
N ILE A 405 -6.20 14.32 -4.22
CA ILE A 405 -7.06 13.17 -3.85
C ILE A 405 -7.70 13.39 -2.49
N ALA A 406 -6.96 13.89 -1.50
CA ALA A 406 -7.47 14.23 -0.18
C ALA A 406 -8.56 15.31 -0.26
N THR A 407 -8.42 16.28 -1.17
CA THR A 407 -9.46 17.28 -1.44
C THR A 407 -10.75 16.62 -1.91
N PHE A 408 -10.68 15.68 -2.85
CA PHE A 408 -11.86 14.90 -3.27
C PHE A 408 -12.44 14.08 -2.11
N ALA A 409 -11.60 13.49 -1.26
CA ALA A 409 -12.04 12.63 -0.16
C ALA A 409 -12.83 13.38 0.91
N ILE A 410 -12.50 14.65 1.18
CA ILE A 410 -13.19 15.44 2.21
C ILE A 410 -14.22 16.44 1.65
N ALA A 411 -14.25 16.66 0.34
CA ALA A 411 -15.27 17.49 -0.28
C ALA A 411 -16.66 16.86 -0.02
N LYS A 412 -17.57 17.64 0.55
CA LYS A 412 -18.98 17.27 0.75
C LYS A 412 -19.87 18.45 0.37
N PRO A 413 -21.11 18.23 -0.11
CA PRO A 413 -22.01 19.32 -0.51
C PRO A 413 -22.10 20.45 0.53
N GLY A 414 -22.29 20.09 1.80
CA GLY A 414 -22.37 21.07 2.91
C GLY A 414 -21.06 21.79 3.25
N LEU A 415 -19.92 21.37 2.70
CA LEU A 415 -18.60 21.97 2.93
C LEU A 415 -18.04 22.70 1.71
N MET A 416 -18.67 22.57 0.54
CA MET A 416 -18.14 23.14 -0.71
C MET A 416 -18.00 24.68 -0.70
N HIS A 417 -18.80 25.35 0.12
CA HIS A 417 -18.76 26.80 0.31
C HIS A 417 -17.81 27.24 1.44
N LEU A 418 -17.13 26.30 2.10
CA LEU A 418 -16.24 26.56 3.23
C LEU A 418 -14.74 26.32 2.94
N PRO A 419 -13.88 27.09 3.64
CA PRO A 419 -12.50 26.86 4.00
C PRO A 419 -11.85 25.48 4.10
N LEU A 420 -11.80 24.57 3.13
CA LEU A 420 -11.11 23.29 3.35
C LEU A 420 -9.61 23.47 3.64
N LYS A 421 -9.14 23.09 4.84
CA LYS A 421 -7.75 23.32 5.30
C LYS A 421 -6.78 22.24 4.82
N ILE A 422 -6.63 22.12 3.50
CA ILE A 422 -5.71 21.19 2.86
C ILE A 422 -4.53 21.96 2.25
N PHE A 423 -3.31 21.50 2.48
CA PHE A 423 -2.10 22.19 2.02
C PHE A 423 -1.00 21.24 1.54
N GLN A 424 -0.10 21.75 0.71
CA GLN A 424 1.07 21.01 0.23
C GLN A 424 2.34 21.40 0.99
N ARG A 425 2.79 20.56 1.93
CA ARG A 425 4.05 20.76 2.69
C ARG A 425 4.67 19.44 3.10
N ASP A 426 6.00 19.44 3.21
CA ASP A 426 6.73 18.33 3.86
C ASP A 426 6.50 18.39 5.38
N ALA A 427 6.01 17.30 5.96
CA ALA A 427 5.72 17.17 7.38
C ALA A 427 6.91 17.54 8.28
N PHE A 428 8.14 17.28 7.84
CA PHE A 428 9.35 17.64 8.59
C PHE A 428 9.62 19.14 8.67
N THR A 429 9.00 19.92 7.78
CA THR A 429 9.19 21.38 7.69
C THR A 429 8.16 22.19 8.47
N LEU A 430 7.10 21.53 8.95
CA LEU A 430 6.02 22.19 9.68
C LEU A 430 6.49 22.69 11.05
N LYS A 431 6.05 23.89 11.40
CA LYS A 431 6.29 24.59 12.68
C LYS A 431 5.01 25.33 13.07
N GLU A 432 4.85 25.67 14.34
CA GLU A 432 3.64 26.35 14.83
C GLU A 432 3.34 27.66 14.08
N ASN A 433 4.40 28.38 13.70
CA ASN A 433 4.32 29.63 12.94
C ASN A 433 4.37 29.44 11.41
N THR A 434 4.27 28.20 10.90
CA THR A 434 4.14 27.97 9.46
C THR A 434 2.88 28.66 8.96
N ILE A 435 3.08 29.60 8.02
CA ILE A 435 2.01 30.31 7.33
C ILE A 435 1.49 29.41 6.21
N LEU A 436 0.19 29.18 6.21
CA LEU A 436 -0.53 28.42 5.20
C LEU A 436 -1.48 29.35 4.45
N ASP A 437 -1.48 29.22 3.13
CA ASP A 437 -2.34 30.01 2.26
C ASP A 437 -3.57 29.18 1.86
N PHE A 438 -4.74 29.76 2.07
CA PHE A 438 -6.03 29.20 1.69
C PHE A 438 -6.79 30.21 0.83
N ARG A 439 -7.83 29.72 0.14
CA ARG A 439 -8.71 30.58 -0.66
C ARG A 439 -10.13 30.47 -0.14
N ASN A 440 -10.90 31.54 -0.15
CA ASN A 440 -12.30 31.47 0.21
C ASN A 440 -13.12 30.92 -0.98
N PRO A 441 -13.92 29.85 -0.82
CA PRO A 441 -14.61 29.23 -1.95
C PRO A 441 -15.66 30.12 -2.59
N SER A 442 -16.34 30.92 -1.79
CA SER A 442 -17.41 31.79 -2.25
C SER A 442 -16.89 33.06 -2.92
N THR A 443 -15.73 33.58 -2.51
CA THR A 443 -15.22 34.89 -2.99
C THR A 443 -13.93 34.82 -3.80
N GLY A 444 -13.21 33.71 -3.77
CA GLY A 444 -11.89 33.58 -4.40
C GLY A 444 -10.77 34.34 -3.67
N LEU A 445 -11.05 35.03 -2.55
CA LEU A 445 -10.05 35.80 -1.83
C LEU A 445 -9.03 34.89 -1.14
N LEU A 446 -7.74 35.17 -1.34
CA LEU A 446 -6.66 34.54 -0.60
C LEU A 446 -6.65 35.06 0.84
N PHE A 447 -6.43 34.14 1.77
CA PHE A 447 -6.13 34.48 3.15
C PHE A 447 -5.07 33.51 3.67
N SER A 448 -4.23 34.02 4.56
CA SER A 448 -3.19 33.22 5.18
C SER A 448 -3.48 33.07 6.66
N GLU A 449 -3.16 31.92 7.22
CA GLU A 449 -3.21 31.70 8.66
C GLU A 449 -1.99 30.92 9.12
N THR A 450 -1.60 31.14 10.36
CA THR A 450 -0.61 30.30 11.03
C THR A 450 -1.24 28.97 11.38
N ILE A 451 -0.56 27.86 11.08
CA ILE A 451 -1.06 26.51 11.37
C ILE A 451 -1.36 26.32 12.88
N GLY A 452 -0.54 26.92 13.75
CA GLY A 452 -0.69 26.86 15.21
C GLY A 452 -0.46 25.45 15.77
N GLN A 453 -1.08 25.17 16.91
CA GLN A 453 -1.00 23.89 17.61
C GLN A 453 -2.33 23.13 17.60
N PHE A 454 -2.26 21.81 17.76
CA PHE A 454 -3.38 20.88 17.67
C PHE A 454 -3.54 20.09 18.96
N GLU A 455 -4.79 19.83 19.33
CA GLU A 455 -5.14 18.86 20.37
C GLU A 455 -4.87 17.44 19.89
N VAL A 456 -5.02 17.18 18.58
CA VAL A 456 -4.84 15.86 17.99
C VAL A 456 -4.01 15.93 16.72
N ILE A 457 -2.97 15.10 16.63
CA ILE A 457 -2.31 14.78 15.38
C ILE A 457 -2.50 13.29 15.13
N THR A 458 -3.04 12.93 13.95
CA THR A 458 -3.21 11.52 13.59
C THR A 458 -2.87 11.25 12.13
N SER A 459 -2.08 10.20 11.87
CA SER A 459 -1.52 9.97 10.54
C SER A 459 -1.01 8.55 10.32
N ASN A 460 -0.97 8.13 9.05
CA ASN A 460 -0.25 6.94 8.61
C ASN A 460 1.14 7.37 8.11
N LEU A 461 2.19 7.08 8.88
CA LEU A 461 3.53 7.59 8.56
C LEU A 461 4.12 6.85 7.35
N PRO A 462 4.88 7.55 6.47
CA PRO A 462 5.41 6.96 5.26
C PRO A 462 6.50 5.92 5.54
N PHE A 463 6.39 4.72 4.94
CA PHE A 463 7.40 3.67 5.02
C PHE A 463 8.51 3.89 3.98
N VAL A 464 9.58 4.57 4.37
CA VAL A 464 10.66 4.92 3.43
C VAL A 464 11.74 3.84 3.44
N ALA A 465 11.90 3.14 2.31
CA ALA A 465 12.99 2.19 2.12
C ALA A 465 14.37 2.86 2.27
N GLN A 466 15.38 2.07 2.64
CA GLN A 466 16.74 2.56 2.94
C GLN A 466 17.38 3.39 1.82
N GLU A 467 17.08 3.09 0.55
CA GLU A 467 17.58 3.84 -0.59
C GLU A 467 17.01 5.27 -0.65
N GLY A 468 15.78 5.47 -0.15
CA GLY A 468 15.12 6.76 -0.04
C GLY A 468 15.58 7.60 1.16
N ARG A 469 16.15 7.00 2.22
CA ARG A 469 16.61 7.71 3.43
C ARG A 469 17.61 8.84 3.12
N LYS A 470 18.44 8.70 2.09
CA LYS A 470 19.42 9.73 1.69
C LYS A 470 18.76 11.08 1.37
N GLN A 471 17.55 11.07 0.82
CA GLN A 471 16.78 12.26 0.49
C GLN A 471 16.45 13.10 1.74
N TYR A 472 16.26 12.44 2.88
CA TYR A 472 15.86 13.07 4.13
C TYR A 472 17.03 13.44 5.04
N GLY A 473 18.27 13.10 4.68
CA GLY A 473 19.42 13.20 5.58
C GLY A 473 19.61 14.56 6.28
N ASN A 474 19.38 15.66 5.57
CA ASN A 474 19.47 17.01 6.17
C ASN A 474 18.30 17.32 7.11
N ALA A 475 17.07 16.90 6.76
CA ALA A 475 15.90 17.07 7.61
C ALA A 475 16.04 16.26 8.91
N LEU A 476 16.53 15.02 8.81
CA LEU A 476 16.77 14.16 9.98
C LEU A 476 17.79 14.79 10.93
N LYS A 477 18.94 15.27 10.40
CA LYS A 477 19.94 15.98 11.22
C LYS A 477 19.38 17.21 11.90
N ALA A 478 18.61 18.01 11.17
CA ALA A 478 17.99 19.21 11.73
C ALA A 478 17.01 18.89 12.87
N ILE A 479 16.31 17.75 12.82
CA ILE A 479 15.43 17.31 13.91
C ILE A 479 16.25 16.90 15.12
N VAL A 480 17.29 16.10 14.91
CA VAL A 480 18.19 15.64 15.98
C VAL A 480 18.78 16.84 16.73
N GLU A 481 19.31 17.82 15.98
CA GLU A 481 19.86 19.07 16.53
C GLU A 481 18.78 19.91 17.23
N ARG A 482 17.63 20.14 16.57
CA ARG A 482 16.55 20.99 17.10
C ARG A 482 15.93 20.43 18.37
N MET A 483 15.78 19.11 18.45
CA MET A 483 15.15 18.43 19.59
C MET A 483 16.16 18.05 20.68
N GLY A 484 17.45 18.31 20.47
CA GLY A 484 18.51 17.98 21.43
C GLY A 484 18.61 16.48 21.74
N MET A 485 18.26 15.62 20.77
CA MET A 485 18.27 14.17 20.94
C MET A 485 19.52 13.53 20.34
N ASN A 486 19.80 12.29 20.74
CA ASN A 486 20.78 11.46 20.05
C ASN A 486 20.16 10.89 18.76
N ASP A 487 20.97 10.73 17.72
CA ASP A 487 20.53 10.03 16.50
C ASP A 487 20.30 8.54 16.79
N PHE A 488 19.40 7.91 16.04
CA PHE A 488 19.10 6.49 16.21
C PHE A 488 20.27 5.61 15.73
N SER A 489 20.46 4.46 16.39
CA SER A 489 21.44 3.47 15.96
C SER A 489 21.15 2.93 14.55
N GLY A 490 22.18 2.94 13.70
CA GLY A 490 22.14 2.27 12.40
C GLY A 490 21.17 2.89 11.38
N ARG A 491 20.20 2.09 10.93
CA ARG A 491 19.38 2.33 9.73
C ARG A 491 17.90 2.51 10.10
N ALA A 492 17.59 3.40 11.04
CA ALA A 492 16.21 3.69 11.44
C ALA A 492 15.30 4.00 10.23
N ASP A 493 14.00 3.75 10.37
CA ASP A 493 13.03 4.24 9.39
C ASP A 493 12.98 5.77 9.45
N VAL A 494 12.74 6.43 8.31
CA VAL A 494 12.49 7.89 8.26
C VAL A 494 11.26 8.25 9.09
N ALA A 495 10.24 7.37 9.11
CA ALA A 495 9.03 7.56 9.90
C ALA A 495 9.31 7.73 11.41
N ALA A 496 10.39 7.14 11.94
CA ALA A 496 10.74 7.20 13.36
C ALA A 496 11.05 8.64 13.84
N TYR A 497 11.39 9.56 12.95
CA TYR A 497 11.70 10.95 13.31
C TYR A 497 10.47 11.88 13.32
N LEU A 498 9.38 11.48 12.65
CA LEU A 498 8.18 12.32 12.52
C LEU A 498 7.51 12.62 13.86
N PRO A 499 7.36 11.68 14.83
CA PRO A 499 6.80 12.00 16.14
C PRO A 499 7.49 13.18 16.81
N PHE A 500 8.82 13.27 16.70
CA PHE A 500 9.57 14.37 17.30
C PHE A 500 9.50 15.65 16.48
N SER A 501 9.40 15.54 15.15
CA SER A 501 9.17 16.71 14.31
C SER A 501 7.81 17.36 14.56
N LEU A 502 6.80 16.54 14.84
CA LEU A 502 5.41 16.97 15.06
C LEU A 502 5.16 17.40 16.51
N HIS A 503 6.04 17.07 17.46
CA HIS A 503 5.90 17.40 18.88
C HIS A 503 5.59 18.89 19.15
N PRO A 504 6.25 19.88 18.52
CA PRO A 504 5.91 21.29 18.74
C PRO A 504 4.50 21.66 18.25
N LEU A 505 3.98 20.96 17.24
CA LEU A 505 2.63 21.23 16.72
C LEU A 505 1.54 20.69 17.64
N LEU A 506 1.85 19.88 18.64
CA LEU A 506 0.88 19.42 19.64
C LEU A 506 0.79 20.42 20.78
N LYS A 507 -0.43 20.72 21.20
CA LYS A 507 -0.67 21.37 22.49
C LYS A 507 -0.20 20.47 23.63
N ASP A 508 0.06 21.07 24.78
CA ASP A 508 0.35 20.35 26.01
C ASP A 508 -0.81 19.41 26.36
N ASN A 509 -0.49 18.14 26.68
CA ASN A 509 -1.46 17.04 26.81
C ASN A 509 -2.23 16.68 25.52
N GLY A 510 -1.84 17.24 24.37
CA GLY A 510 -2.35 16.84 23.06
C GLY A 510 -1.98 15.40 22.74
N ARG A 511 -2.78 14.73 21.90
CA ARG A 511 -2.63 13.32 21.56
C ARG A 511 -2.07 13.12 20.16
N LEU A 512 -1.04 12.29 20.07
CA LEU A 512 -0.49 11.78 18.82
C LEU A 512 -0.95 10.33 18.61
N GLY A 513 -1.60 10.07 17.48
CA GLY A 513 -2.04 8.73 17.06
C GLY A 513 -1.49 8.37 15.70
N ILE A 514 -0.54 7.44 15.63
CA ILE A 514 0.17 7.14 14.38
C ILE A 514 0.13 5.66 14.01
N ILE A 515 0.17 5.39 12.71
CA ILE A 515 0.46 4.07 12.15
C ILE A 515 1.94 4.02 11.78
N ILE A 516 2.66 3.02 12.27
CA ILE A 516 4.10 2.82 12.02
C ILE A 516 4.43 1.33 11.78
N THR A 517 5.55 1.03 11.12
CA THR A 517 6.01 -0.35 10.88
C THR A 517 6.29 -1.06 12.20
N ASN A 518 5.96 -2.34 12.33
CA ASN A 518 6.24 -3.10 13.56
C ASN A 518 7.73 -3.40 13.81
N ALA A 519 8.62 -3.04 12.88
CA ALA A 519 10.06 -3.29 13.02
C ALA A 519 10.70 -2.61 14.25
N TRP A 520 10.10 -1.55 14.79
CA TRP A 520 10.60 -0.90 16.01
C TRP A 520 10.49 -1.80 17.25
N LEU A 521 9.66 -2.85 17.23
CA LEU A 521 9.49 -3.77 18.36
C LEU A 521 10.69 -4.70 18.59
N GLY A 522 11.54 -4.90 17.57
CA GLY A 522 12.59 -5.92 17.57
C GLY A 522 13.90 -5.47 16.93
N THR A 523 14.22 -4.17 16.94
CA THR A 523 15.44 -3.60 16.36
C THR A 523 16.15 -2.65 17.32
N ASP A 524 17.45 -2.42 17.12
CA ASP A 524 18.24 -1.51 17.97
C ASP A 524 17.79 -0.05 17.82
N TRP A 525 17.42 0.40 16.62
CA TRP A 525 16.85 1.73 16.44
C TRP A 525 15.47 1.85 17.10
N GLY A 526 14.71 0.75 17.14
CA GLY A 526 13.43 0.69 17.85
C GLY A 526 13.60 0.83 19.36
N ASP A 527 14.68 0.27 19.89
CA ASP A 527 15.08 0.47 21.27
C ASP A 527 15.38 1.96 21.57
N ASP A 528 16.15 2.62 20.70
CA ASP A 528 16.43 4.06 20.83
C ASP A 528 15.15 4.90 20.67
N PHE A 529 14.29 4.53 19.72
CA PHE A 529 13.00 5.16 19.46
C PHE A 529 12.09 5.13 20.68
N PHE A 530 11.92 3.98 21.34
CA PHE A 530 11.11 3.89 22.55
C PHE A 530 11.68 4.74 23.69
N ASN A 531 13.00 4.73 23.89
CA ASN A 531 13.64 5.55 24.93
C ASN A 531 13.38 7.04 24.70
N LEU A 532 13.49 7.49 23.45
CA LEU A 532 13.22 8.88 23.09
C LEU A 532 11.74 9.20 23.21
N LEU A 533 10.83 8.32 22.77
CA LEU A 533 9.39 8.51 22.94
C LEU A 533 9.05 8.74 24.41
N ASN A 534 9.57 7.93 25.34
CA ASN A 534 9.29 8.05 26.77
C ASN A 534 9.72 9.38 27.39
N GLY A 535 10.58 10.16 26.74
CA GLY A 535 10.95 11.50 27.18
C GLY A 535 10.01 12.58 26.65
N PHE A 536 9.56 12.48 25.41
CA PHE A 536 8.68 13.47 24.78
C PHE A 536 7.19 13.19 24.96
N TYR A 537 6.85 11.94 25.22
CA TYR A 537 5.49 11.43 25.20
C TYR A 537 5.25 10.44 26.32
N ASP A 538 4.02 10.41 26.82
CA ASP A 538 3.50 9.34 27.65
C ASP A 538 2.77 8.34 26.73
N LEU A 539 3.43 7.21 26.44
CA LEU A 539 2.92 6.18 25.54
C LEU A 539 1.76 5.42 26.21
N LYS A 540 0.54 5.61 25.71
CA LYS A 540 -0.67 5.01 26.28
C LYS A 540 -0.93 3.61 25.75
N CYS A 541 -0.82 3.43 24.44
CA CYS A 541 -1.16 2.17 23.79
C CYS A 541 -0.23 1.83 22.63
N VAL A 542 0.07 0.53 22.51
CA VAL A 542 0.65 -0.10 21.33
C VAL A 542 -0.34 -1.15 20.86
N ILE A 543 -0.89 -0.99 19.65
CA ILE A 543 -1.95 -1.85 19.12
C ILE A 543 -1.44 -2.59 17.89
N THR A 544 -1.66 -3.90 17.83
CA THR A 544 -1.30 -4.77 16.69
C THR A 544 -2.52 -5.55 16.21
N SER A 545 -2.47 -5.99 14.95
CA SER A 545 -3.45 -6.95 14.44
C SER A 545 -3.09 -8.36 14.90
N GLY A 546 -4.10 -9.11 15.34
CA GLY A 546 -4.05 -10.56 15.56
C GLY A 546 -4.99 -11.31 14.61
N ALA A 547 -5.42 -10.69 13.50
CA ALA A 547 -6.31 -11.30 12.52
C ALA A 547 -6.12 -10.69 11.13
N GLY A 548 -5.07 -11.12 10.42
CA GLY A 548 -4.71 -10.59 9.11
C GLY A 548 -3.91 -9.29 9.16
N ARG A 549 -3.28 -8.94 8.04
CA ARG A 549 -2.67 -7.60 7.86
C ARG A 549 -3.75 -6.56 7.61
N TRP A 550 -3.65 -5.41 8.27
CA TRP A 550 -4.50 -4.25 7.93
C TRP A 550 -4.29 -3.79 6.48
N PHE A 551 -3.07 -3.91 5.95
CA PHE A 551 -2.73 -3.53 4.57
C PHE A 551 -2.49 -4.76 3.70
N LYS A 552 -3.56 -5.36 3.17
CA LYS A 552 -3.52 -6.65 2.42
C LYS A 552 -2.49 -6.73 1.29
N ASN A 553 -2.29 -5.64 0.57
CA ASN A 553 -1.41 -5.60 -0.59
C ASN A 553 0.05 -5.19 -0.25
N SER A 554 0.38 -4.97 1.04
CA SER A 554 1.73 -4.64 1.52
C SER A 554 2.30 -5.78 2.37
N GLN A 555 3.58 -6.12 2.19
CA GLN A 555 4.27 -7.08 3.07
C GLN A 555 4.75 -6.47 4.40
N VAL A 556 4.42 -5.19 4.66
CA VAL A 556 4.77 -4.51 5.91
C VAL A 556 3.67 -4.75 6.94
N VAL A 557 4.06 -5.22 8.13
CA VAL A 557 3.19 -5.29 9.30
C VAL A 557 3.31 -3.97 10.06
N THR A 558 2.20 -3.49 10.61
CA THR A 558 2.11 -2.15 11.23
C THR A 558 1.53 -2.23 12.63
N ASN A 559 1.80 -1.21 13.43
CA ASN A 559 1.19 -0.99 14.74
C ASN A 559 0.55 0.40 14.79
N LEU A 560 -0.47 0.56 15.63
CA LEU A 560 -0.92 1.88 16.07
C LEU A 560 -0.22 2.25 17.37
N LEU A 561 0.32 3.46 17.43
CA LEU A 561 0.83 4.05 18.67
C LEU A 561 -0.07 5.21 19.07
N ILE A 562 -0.55 5.19 20.31
CA ILE A 562 -1.33 6.27 20.92
C ILE A 562 -0.52 6.85 22.07
N MET A 563 -0.22 8.13 22.01
CA MET A 563 0.65 8.78 22.98
C MET A 563 0.24 10.22 23.26
N ASP A 564 0.48 10.68 24.48
CA ASP A 564 0.12 12.03 24.91
C ASP A 564 1.40 12.86 25.06
N LYS A 565 1.39 14.10 24.54
CA LYS A 565 2.52 15.02 24.65
C LYS A 565 2.79 15.32 26.13
N LYS A 566 4.05 15.17 26.54
CA LYS A 566 4.51 15.59 27.86
C LYS A 566 4.79 17.08 27.89
N VAL A 567 4.53 17.69 29.04
CA VAL A 567 4.89 19.09 29.30
C VAL A 567 6.36 19.18 29.72
N ASP A 568 6.85 18.17 30.45
CA ASP A 568 8.21 18.06 30.94
C ASP A 568 8.78 16.67 30.63
N PHE A 569 10.06 16.62 30.25
CA PHE A 569 10.79 15.40 29.96
C PHE A 569 10.85 14.46 31.18
N GLU A 570 10.88 15.04 32.38
CA GLU A 570 10.93 14.31 33.66
C GLU A 570 9.54 13.86 34.15
N GLN A 571 8.45 14.20 33.45
CA GLN A 571 7.12 13.76 33.81
C GLN A 571 7.07 12.22 33.84
N PRO A 572 6.54 11.58 34.90
CA PRO A 572 6.49 10.13 34.98
C PRO A 572 5.59 9.56 33.89
N ASN A 573 6.00 8.42 33.32
CA ASN A 573 5.21 7.69 32.34
C ASN A 573 4.14 6.85 33.06
N GLY A 574 2.96 6.78 32.45
CA GLY A 574 1.92 5.86 32.87
C GLY A 574 2.20 4.42 32.42
N PRO A 575 1.36 3.46 32.84
CA PRO A 575 1.40 2.11 32.28
C PRO A 575 1.04 2.13 30.79
N VAL A 576 1.75 1.31 30.01
CA VAL A 576 1.50 1.12 28.58
C VAL A 576 0.58 -0.06 28.38
N LYS A 577 -0.46 0.09 27.55
CA LYS A 577 -1.33 -1.01 27.12
C LYS A 577 -0.83 -1.60 25.80
N PHE A 578 -0.44 -2.86 25.80
CA PHE A 578 -0.21 -3.65 24.58
C PHE A 578 -1.51 -4.38 24.23
N ILE A 579 -2.00 -4.15 23.01
CA ILE A 579 -3.34 -4.57 22.59
C ILE A 579 -3.24 -5.36 21.29
N VAL A 580 -3.90 -6.52 21.25
CA VAL A 580 -4.08 -7.33 20.05
C VAL A 580 -5.55 -7.27 19.65
N ILE A 581 -5.84 -6.83 18.42
CA ILE A 581 -7.18 -6.92 17.84
C ILE A 581 -7.34 -8.31 17.22
N THR A 582 -8.20 -9.15 17.81
CA THR A 582 -8.35 -10.58 17.45
C THR A 582 -9.35 -10.82 16.32
N ARG A 583 -9.94 -9.76 15.76
CA ARG A 583 -10.87 -9.81 14.64
C ARG A 583 -10.33 -9.04 13.44
N PRO A 584 -10.58 -9.50 12.20
CA PRO A 584 -10.21 -8.75 11.01
C PRO A 584 -10.80 -7.34 11.08
N ILE A 585 -10.05 -6.33 10.63
CA ILE A 585 -10.51 -4.94 10.70
C ILE A 585 -11.77 -4.71 9.86
N GLU A 586 -11.95 -5.49 8.78
CA GLU A 586 -13.13 -5.47 7.92
C GLU A 586 -14.39 -6.05 8.61
N ALA A 587 -14.21 -6.88 9.63
CA ALA A 587 -15.34 -7.37 10.44
C ALA A 587 -15.87 -6.28 11.38
N ILE A 588 -15.18 -5.13 11.47
CA ILE A 588 -15.53 -3.96 12.29
C ILE A 588 -15.89 -2.80 11.34
N ALA A 589 -16.61 -3.11 10.26
CA ALA A 589 -17.02 -2.12 9.26
C ALA A 589 -18.19 -1.23 9.70
N ASP A 590 -19.04 -1.75 10.59
CA ASP A 590 -20.15 -1.00 11.18
C ASP A 590 -19.65 0.01 12.23
N GLU A 591 -20.24 1.20 12.24
CA GLU A 591 -19.80 2.30 13.10
C GLU A 591 -19.92 1.96 14.59
N THR A 592 -20.97 1.24 14.98
CA THR A 592 -21.22 0.83 16.37
C THR A 592 -20.11 -0.11 16.86
N ALA A 593 -19.66 -1.05 16.02
CA ALA A 593 -18.54 -1.91 16.35
C ALA A 593 -17.22 -1.13 16.48
N VAL A 594 -16.99 -0.10 15.66
CA VAL A 594 -15.81 0.77 15.80
C VAL A 594 -15.87 1.54 17.12
N GLU A 595 -17.02 2.13 17.46
CA GLU A 595 -17.24 2.87 18.71
C GLU A 595 -17.04 1.98 19.93
N LEU A 596 -17.62 0.77 19.91
CA LEU A 596 -17.44 -0.22 20.96
C LEU A 596 -15.95 -0.58 21.13
N LEU A 597 -15.24 -0.82 20.02
CA LEU A 597 -13.82 -1.18 20.05
C LEU A 597 -12.95 -0.03 20.59
N ALA A 598 -13.21 1.20 20.15
CA ALA A 598 -12.53 2.39 20.65
C ALA A 598 -12.75 2.58 22.16
N ALA A 599 -14.00 2.42 22.63
CA ALA A 599 -14.35 2.48 24.04
C ALA A 599 -13.68 1.38 24.87
N GLN A 600 -13.61 0.15 24.36
CA GLN A 600 -12.90 -0.96 25.00
C GLN A 600 -11.40 -0.67 25.14
N ILE A 601 -10.76 -0.15 24.10
CA ILE A 601 -9.33 0.25 24.12
C ILE A 601 -9.09 1.35 25.17
N GLN A 602 -9.95 2.37 25.18
CA GLN A 602 -9.83 3.50 26.08
C GLN A 602 -9.99 3.08 27.55
N THR A 603 -11.06 2.34 27.87
CA THR A 603 -11.36 1.87 29.23
C THR A 603 -10.43 0.73 29.67
N GLY A 604 -9.87 -0.03 28.74
CA GLY A 604 -9.15 -1.27 29.03
C GLY A 604 -10.06 -2.41 29.48
N GLN A 605 -11.38 -2.28 29.33
CA GLN A 605 -12.35 -3.32 29.66
C GLN A 605 -12.67 -4.14 28.41
N THR A 606 -12.52 -5.46 28.51
CA THR A 606 -12.92 -6.40 27.45
C THR A 606 -14.32 -6.94 27.79
N GLN A 607 -15.29 -6.70 26.92
CA GLN A 607 -16.64 -7.27 27.05
C GLN A 607 -16.86 -8.45 26.10
N ASN A 608 -15.96 -8.65 25.13
CA ASN A 608 -16.00 -9.71 24.12
C ASN A 608 -14.57 -10.20 23.81
N ASP A 609 -14.42 -11.38 23.20
CA ASP A 609 -13.15 -11.93 22.72
C ASP A 609 -12.54 -11.16 21.52
N SER A 610 -12.83 -9.85 21.40
CA SER A 610 -12.37 -8.96 20.32
C SER A 610 -11.00 -8.34 20.56
N LEU A 611 -10.51 -8.38 21.81
CA LEU A 611 -9.25 -7.78 22.22
C LEU A 611 -8.51 -8.64 23.25
N ILE A 612 -7.19 -8.69 23.12
CA ILE A 612 -6.30 -9.08 24.22
C ILE A 612 -5.59 -7.81 24.69
N VAL A 613 -5.64 -7.51 25.98
CA VAL A 613 -5.05 -6.30 26.57
C VAL A 613 -4.09 -6.69 27.69
N ARG A 614 -2.83 -6.28 27.56
CA ARG A 614 -1.82 -6.37 28.61
C ARG A 614 -1.37 -4.97 29.01
N SER A 615 -1.56 -4.62 30.28
CA SER A 615 -1.09 -3.35 30.85
C SER A 615 0.21 -3.58 31.62
N ILE A 616 1.25 -2.81 31.33
CA ILE A 616 2.57 -2.97 31.93
C ILE A 616 3.18 -1.61 32.32
N THR A 617 3.83 -1.54 33.48
CA THR A 617 4.50 -0.32 33.94
C THR A 617 5.81 -0.07 33.21
N THR A 618 6.24 1.19 33.14
CA THR A 618 7.52 1.56 32.50
C THR A 618 8.72 0.86 33.16
N ASP A 619 8.70 0.67 34.48
CA ASP A 619 9.75 -0.04 35.21
C ASP A 619 9.83 -1.53 34.83
N GLN A 620 8.68 -2.20 34.71
CA GLN A 620 8.64 -3.58 34.23
C GLN A 620 9.13 -3.66 32.78
N ILE A 621 8.71 -2.74 31.89
CA ILE A 621 9.24 -2.70 30.52
C ILE A 621 10.77 -2.57 30.55
N ALA A 622 11.33 -1.70 31.38
CA ALA A 622 12.78 -1.54 31.50
C ALA A 622 13.48 -2.84 31.95
N GLN A 623 12.86 -3.65 32.81
CA GLN A 623 13.36 -4.98 33.17
C GLN A 623 13.34 -5.94 31.97
N PHE A 624 12.21 -6.03 31.25
CA PHE A 624 12.10 -6.89 30.06
C PHE A 624 13.06 -6.49 28.94
N ARG A 625 13.35 -5.20 28.79
CA ARG A 625 14.30 -4.72 27.76
C ARG A 625 15.73 -5.19 27.99
N LYS A 626 16.12 -5.50 29.22
CA LYS A 626 17.42 -6.15 29.49
C LYS A 626 17.53 -7.54 28.85
N LEU A 627 16.39 -8.19 28.62
CA LEU A 627 16.26 -9.49 27.96
C LEU A 627 15.87 -9.37 26.47
N GLY A 628 15.78 -8.16 25.92
CA GLY A 628 15.28 -7.93 24.55
C GLY A 628 13.78 -8.11 24.38
N LEU A 629 13.02 -8.23 25.47
CA LEU A 629 11.60 -8.59 25.48
C LEU A 629 10.66 -7.39 25.67
N GLY A 630 11.13 -6.15 25.65
CA GLY A 630 10.27 -4.98 25.88
C GLY A 630 9.40 -4.54 24.71
N GLY A 631 9.44 -5.26 23.59
CA GLY A 631 8.61 -5.01 22.40
C GLY A 631 7.61 -6.13 22.18
N ASN A 632 7.89 -7.02 21.21
CA ASN A 632 6.95 -8.04 20.73
C ASN A 632 6.39 -8.95 21.85
N ALA A 633 7.22 -9.38 22.80
CA ALA A 633 6.77 -10.21 23.92
C ALA A 633 5.70 -9.57 24.82
N GLN A 634 5.51 -8.25 24.77
CA GLN A 634 4.55 -7.55 25.62
C GLN A 634 3.09 -7.67 25.14
N PHE A 635 2.84 -8.29 23.98
CA PHE A 635 1.47 -8.63 23.56
C PHE A 635 0.91 -9.88 24.26
N VAL A 636 1.71 -10.61 25.03
CA VAL A 636 1.31 -11.82 25.75
C VAL A 636 1.77 -11.77 27.21
N ASN A 637 1.26 -12.67 28.05
CA ASN A 637 1.77 -12.80 29.42
C ASN A 637 3.19 -13.35 29.43
N CYS A 638 4.16 -12.55 29.88
CA CYS A 638 5.57 -12.95 29.94
C CYS A 638 6.23 -12.72 31.32
N ASP A 639 5.44 -12.45 32.36
CA ASP A 639 5.95 -12.09 33.70
C ASP A 639 6.83 -13.17 34.33
N TRP A 640 6.53 -14.43 34.03
CA TRP A 640 7.29 -15.58 34.49
C TRP A 640 8.78 -15.53 34.11
N VAL A 641 9.13 -14.88 32.99
CA VAL A 641 10.52 -14.81 32.52
C VAL A 641 11.42 -14.03 33.48
N LEU A 642 10.88 -13.06 34.21
CA LEU A 642 11.66 -12.24 35.14
C LEU A 642 12.02 -13.01 36.43
N ASN A 643 11.36 -14.13 36.71
CA ASN A 643 11.53 -14.91 37.93
C ASN A 643 12.43 -16.14 37.76
N ILE A 644 12.96 -16.38 36.56
CA ILE A 644 13.76 -17.57 36.25
C ILE A 644 15.27 -17.25 36.15
N PRO A 645 16.16 -18.21 36.49
CA PRO A 645 17.60 -17.97 36.55
C PRO A 645 18.22 -17.95 35.14
N LEU A 646 18.40 -16.75 34.59
CA LEU A 646 18.92 -16.52 33.25
C LEU A 646 20.34 -15.93 33.24
N VAL A 647 21.17 -16.40 32.31
CA VAL A 647 22.51 -15.85 32.02
C VAL A 647 22.64 -15.42 30.55
N PRO A 648 23.36 -14.32 30.26
CA PRO A 648 23.59 -13.88 28.89
C PRO A 648 24.37 -14.91 28.07
N LEU A 649 23.87 -15.24 26.86
CA LEU A 649 24.51 -16.23 25.98
C LEU A 649 25.94 -15.81 25.58
N LYS A 650 26.18 -14.51 25.42
CA LYS A 650 27.50 -13.93 25.09
C LYS A 650 28.58 -14.17 26.14
N ASN A 651 28.21 -14.55 27.37
CA ASN A 651 29.16 -14.89 28.42
C ASN A 651 29.70 -16.32 28.26
N ILE A 652 29.07 -17.13 27.40
CA ILE A 652 29.39 -18.55 27.17
C ILE A 652 29.95 -18.75 25.77
N PHE A 653 29.39 -18.05 24.78
CA PHE A 653 29.75 -18.18 23.37
C PHE A 653 30.25 -16.86 22.79
N ASN A 654 31.24 -16.95 21.91
CA ASN A 654 31.51 -15.93 20.92
C ASN A 654 30.44 -16.03 19.83
N ILE A 655 29.62 -14.98 19.74
CA ILE A 655 28.48 -14.89 18.84
C ILE A 655 28.84 -13.95 17.71
N LYS A 656 28.77 -14.46 16.47
CA LYS A 656 29.01 -13.69 15.25
C LYS A 656 27.95 -14.04 14.21
N ARG A 657 27.81 -13.19 13.19
CA ARG A 657 27.04 -13.53 12.00
C ARG A 657 27.83 -14.51 11.14
N GLY A 658 27.13 -15.46 10.49
CA GLY A 658 27.74 -16.31 9.46
C GLY A 658 28.28 -15.50 8.26
N GLU A 659 29.04 -16.17 7.40
CA GLU A 659 29.84 -15.50 6.37
C GLU A 659 28.96 -14.89 5.27
N ARG A 660 29.34 -13.68 4.81
CA ARG A 660 28.57 -12.88 3.83
C ARG A 660 29.46 -12.38 2.71
N ARG A 661 29.50 -13.10 1.57
CA ARG A 661 30.35 -12.68 0.43
C ARG A 661 29.63 -11.98 -0.71
N GLY A 662 28.31 -12.18 -0.88
CA GLY A 662 27.52 -11.45 -1.89
C GLY A 662 27.59 -12.00 -3.32
N ASN A 663 28.17 -13.19 -3.53
CA ASN A 663 28.08 -13.97 -4.76
C ASN A 663 27.94 -15.48 -4.46
N ASN A 664 26.71 -15.96 -4.31
CA ASN A 664 26.46 -17.36 -3.94
C ASN A 664 26.97 -18.36 -4.97
N GLU A 665 27.06 -18.01 -6.25
CA GLU A 665 27.51 -18.95 -7.28
C GLU A 665 29.00 -19.26 -7.19
N LEU A 666 29.82 -18.26 -6.83
CA LEU A 666 31.26 -18.44 -6.61
C LEU A 666 31.51 -19.25 -5.33
N PHE A 667 30.85 -18.87 -4.24
CA PHE A 667 31.18 -19.39 -2.91
C PHE A 667 30.47 -20.70 -2.56
N TYR A 668 29.34 -21.03 -3.20
CA TYR A 668 28.57 -22.24 -2.94
C TYR A 668 28.46 -23.08 -4.22
N PRO A 669 29.53 -23.80 -4.62
CA PRO A 669 29.56 -24.59 -5.83
C PRO A 669 28.49 -25.68 -5.81
N LYS A 670 27.95 -26.02 -6.99
CA LYS A 670 27.07 -27.19 -7.17
C LYS A 670 27.93 -28.44 -7.31
N SER A 671 27.36 -29.61 -7.01
CA SER A 671 28.01 -30.90 -7.22
C SER A 671 28.57 -31.05 -8.64
N GLY A 672 29.72 -31.71 -8.76
CA GLY A 672 30.44 -31.85 -10.04
C GLY A 672 31.27 -30.63 -10.43
N HIS A 673 31.61 -29.76 -9.47
CA HIS A 673 32.40 -28.54 -9.70
C HIS A 673 33.87 -28.80 -10.08
N GLY A 674 34.43 -29.99 -9.77
CA GLY A 674 35.79 -30.38 -10.15
C GLY A 674 36.91 -29.61 -9.43
N ILE A 675 36.63 -29.09 -8.23
CA ILE A 675 37.58 -28.36 -7.37
C ILE A 675 38.21 -29.36 -6.41
N GLU A 676 39.49 -29.17 -6.09
CA GLU A 676 40.21 -30.02 -5.14
C GLU A 676 39.56 -30.00 -3.74
N PRO A 677 39.43 -31.16 -3.06
CA PRO A 677 38.72 -31.26 -1.78
C PRO A 677 39.25 -30.35 -0.67
N GLU A 678 40.53 -29.99 -0.68
CA GLU A 678 41.14 -29.12 0.33
C GLU A 678 40.57 -27.70 0.36
N TYR A 679 40.01 -27.23 -0.77
CA TYR A 679 39.34 -25.93 -0.90
C TYR A 679 37.83 -26.00 -0.71
N ILE A 680 37.30 -27.18 -0.37
CA ILE A 680 35.89 -27.41 -0.14
C ILE A 680 35.66 -27.69 1.33
N LYS A 681 34.70 -26.96 1.91
CA LYS A 681 34.30 -27.12 3.30
C LYS A 681 32.80 -27.36 3.41
N PRO A 682 32.34 -28.16 4.40
CA PRO A 682 30.92 -28.36 4.63
C PRO A 682 30.26 -27.04 5.05
N LEU A 683 29.03 -26.81 4.59
CA LEU A 683 28.25 -25.59 4.79
C LEU A 683 26.83 -25.91 5.27
N ALA A 684 26.44 -25.27 6.37
CA ALA A 684 25.04 -25.05 6.72
C ALA A 684 24.58 -23.71 6.12
N LYS A 685 23.48 -23.72 5.34
CA LYS A 685 22.99 -22.53 4.63
C LYS A 685 21.77 -21.88 5.28
N GLY A 686 20.94 -22.66 5.97
CA GLY A 686 19.77 -22.09 6.66
C GLY A 686 18.88 -23.14 7.32
N PRO A 687 17.74 -22.71 7.89
CA PRO A 687 16.85 -23.59 8.66
C PRO A 687 16.34 -24.81 7.88
N SER A 688 16.16 -24.69 6.56
CA SER A 688 15.71 -25.79 5.68
C SER A 688 16.68 -26.97 5.63
N ASP A 689 17.93 -26.77 6.03
CA ASP A 689 18.96 -27.81 5.96
C ASP A 689 18.88 -28.77 7.17
N PHE A 690 18.08 -28.42 8.18
CA PHE A 690 17.87 -29.21 9.40
C PHE A 690 16.55 -29.98 9.31
N THR A 691 16.65 -31.30 9.14
CA THR A 691 15.53 -32.24 9.33
C THR A 691 15.41 -32.69 10.79
N HIS A 692 16.54 -32.75 11.50
CA HIS A 692 16.66 -33.10 12.91
C HIS A 692 17.38 -31.96 13.67
N LEU A 693 17.30 -31.95 15.00
CA LEU A 693 18.00 -30.96 15.83
C LEU A 693 19.53 -31.02 15.69
N SER A 694 20.07 -32.17 15.27
CA SER A 694 21.47 -32.37 14.91
C SER A 694 21.57 -33.01 13.52
N THR A 695 22.27 -32.37 12.59
CA THR A 695 22.43 -32.86 11.21
C THR A 695 23.87 -32.67 10.71
N PRO A 696 24.40 -33.54 9.83
CA PRO A 696 25.59 -33.21 9.06
C PRO A 696 25.28 -32.09 8.04
N ALA A 697 26.27 -31.26 7.77
CA ALA A 697 26.19 -30.29 6.67
C ALA A 697 26.35 -31.01 5.33
N VAL A 698 25.38 -30.81 4.44
CA VAL A 698 25.29 -31.47 3.13
C VAL A 698 25.71 -30.59 1.95
N LYS A 699 25.88 -29.29 2.17
CA LYS A 699 26.29 -28.34 1.13
C LYS A 699 27.78 -28.04 1.24
N GLU A 700 28.32 -27.51 0.15
CA GLU A 700 29.74 -27.21 0.00
C GLU A 700 29.96 -25.70 -0.12
N ALA A 701 31.03 -25.22 0.51
CA ALA A 701 31.54 -23.87 0.38
C ALA A 701 32.96 -23.89 -0.19
N PHE A 702 33.22 -23.05 -1.18
CA PHE A 702 34.54 -22.82 -1.74
C PHE A 702 35.32 -21.84 -0.87
N CYS A 703 36.43 -22.32 -0.30
CA CYS A 703 37.30 -21.55 0.58
C CYS A 703 38.76 -21.74 0.16
N CYS A 704 39.32 -20.75 -0.54
CA CYS A 704 40.70 -20.77 -1.00
C CYS A 704 41.44 -19.50 -0.57
N SER A 705 42.51 -19.66 0.22
CA SER A 705 43.42 -18.60 0.66
C SER A 705 44.72 -18.55 -0.14
N ARG A 706 44.80 -19.29 -1.25
CA ARG A 706 45.97 -19.33 -2.14
C ARG A 706 45.78 -18.41 -3.34
N THR A 707 46.87 -17.76 -3.73
CA THR A 707 46.95 -16.97 -4.97
C THR A 707 46.88 -17.87 -6.20
N GLU A 708 46.53 -17.29 -7.36
CA GLU A 708 46.51 -18.04 -8.62
C GLU A 708 47.88 -18.65 -8.97
N ASN A 709 48.99 -18.00 -8.61
CA ASN A 709 50.34 -18.52 -8.85
C ASN A 709 50.61 -19.76 -7.98
N GLU A 710 50.27 -19.72 -6.69
CA GLU A 710 50.42 -20.88 -5.80
C GLU A 710 49.57 -22.07 -6.26
N LEU A 711 48.36 -21.82 -6.78
CA LEU A 711 47.52 -22.87 -7.36
C LEU A 711 48.15 -23.52 -8.60
N VAL A 712 48.84 -22.73 -9.43
CA VAL A 712 49.60 -23.25 -10.59
C VAL A 712 50.77 -24.11 -10.12
N ASP A 713 51.56 -23.63 -9.16
CA ASP A 713 52.74 -24.34 -8.66
C ASP A 713 52.38 -25.68 -8.00
N LEU A 714 51.20 -25.74 -7.36
CA LEU A 714 50.66 -26.97 -6.76
C LEU A 714 49.93 -27.88 -7.76
N GLY A 715 49.68 -27.41 -8.99
CA GLY A 715 48.90 -28.15 -9.98
C GLY A 715 47.39 -28.25 -9.67
N HIS A 716 46.86 -27.35 -8.83
CA HIS A 716 45.45 -27.35 -8.41
C HIS A 716 44.58 -26.63 -9.45
N LEU A 717 44.42 -27.27 -10.62
CA LEU A 717 43.76 -26.72 -11.80
C LEU A 717 42.24 -26.51 -11.60
N GLY A 718 41.60 -27.29 -10.72
CA GLY A 718 40.17 -27.19 -10.42
C GLY A 718 39.81 -25.85 -9.79
N ALA A 719 40.45 -25.52 -8.67
CA ALA A 719 40.31 -24.24 -7.99
C ALA A 719 40.71 -23.05 -8.89
N LEU A 720 41.80 -23.18 -9.64
CA LEU A 720 42.27 -22.14 -10.56
C LEU A 720 41.23 -21.83 -11.65
N ASN A 721 40.69 -22.86 -12.30
CA ASN A 721 39.66 -22.70 -13.32
C ASN A 721 38.37 -22.11 -12.73
N TRP A 722 38.01 -22.51 -11.50
CA TRP A 722 36.86 -21.95 -10.79
C TRP A 722 37.02 -20.45 -10.53
N ILE A 723 38.16 -20.01 -9.99
CA ILE A 723 38.44 -18.58 -9.75
C ILE A 723 38.37 -17.78 -11.05
N ARG A 724 39.03 -18.27 -12.11
CA ARG A 724 39.08 -17.59 -13.41
C ARG A 724 37.69 -17.44 -14.05
N LYS A 725 36.80 -18.43 -13.87
CA LYS A 725 35.41 -18.37 -14.34
C LYS A 725 34.65 -17.15 -13.80
N PHE A 726 34.95 -16.71 -12.57
CA PHE A 726 34.30 -15.57 -11.93
C PHE A 726 35.13 -14.29 -11.95
N ASN A 727 36.31 -14.31 -12.56
CA ASN A 727 37.26 -13.19 -12.60
C ASN A 727 36.80 -12.11 -13.59
N THR A 728 35.90 -11.25 -13.12
CA THR A 728 35.45 -10.05 -13.85
C THR A 728 35.76 -8.80 -13.04
N ALA A 729 35.96 -7.67 -13.72
CA ALA A 729 36.23 -6.38 -13.06
C ALA A 729 35.13 -6.00 -12.04
N GLU A 730 33.87 -6.34 -12.33
CA GLU A 730 32.74 -6.12 -11.43
C GLU A 730 32.83 -6.99 -10.18
N ASN A 731 33.10 -8.30 -10.32
CA ASN A 731 33.22 -9.22 -9.19
C ASN A 731 34.41 -8.85 -8.30
N ILE A 732 35.57 -8.53 -8.88
CA ILE A 732 36.74 -8.10 -8.10
C ILE A 732 36.37 -6.87 -7.27
N LYS A 733 35.80 -5.82 -7.89
CA LYS A 733 35.40 -4.60 -7.19
C LYS A 733 34.39 -4.89 -6.06
N LYS A 734 33.43 -5.78 -6.31
CA LYS A 734 32.35 -6.10 -5.36
C LYS A 734 32.80 -6.98 -4.19
N LEU A 735 33.71 -7.92 -4.43
CA LEU A 735 34.07 -8.99 -3.50
C LEU A 735 35.40 -8.73 -2.74
N SER A 736 36.21 -7.77 -3.20
CA SER A 736 37.48 -7.45 -2.53
C SER A 736 37.26 -6.98 -1.10
N ARG A 737 38.07 -7.51 -0.18
CA ARG A 737 38.16 -7.08 1.21
C ARG A 737 39.61 -6.79 1.58
N THR A 738 39.81 -5.93 2.56
CA THR A 738 41.15 -5.66 3.10
C THR A 738 41.75 -6.97 3.63
N ASN A 739 43.00 -7.26 3.24
CA ASN A 739 43.79 -8.43 3.68
C ASN A 739 43.24 -9.80 3.29
N LEU A 740 42.34 -9.89 2.30
CA LEU A 740 41.86 -11.17 1.76
C LEU A 740 41.88 -11.11 0.23
N LEU A 741 42.08 -12.26 -0.41
CA LEU A 741 41.82 -12.37 -1.85
C LEU A 741 40.33 -12.16 -2.13
N TRP A 742 39.99 -11.60 -3.28
CA TRP A 742 38.60 -11.29 -3.63
C TRP A 742 37.70 -12.54 -3.64
N TYR A 743 38.28 -13.73 -3.86
CA TYR A 743 37.63 -15.04 -3.81
C TYR A 743 37.87 -15.83 -2.51
N GLU A 744 38.61 -15.30 -1.53
CA GLU A 744 38.98 -16.04 -0.32
C GLU A 744 37.97 -15.88 0.79
N MET A 745 37.32 -16.94 1.25
CA MET A 745 36.57 -16.97 2.51
C MET A 745 37.48 -17.34 3.68
N ASP A 746 37.35 -16.62 4.80
CA ASP A 746 38.02 -16.96 6.06
C ASP A 746 37.52 -18.33 6.55
N THR A 747 38.45 -19.22 6.92
CA THR A 747 38.16 -20.63 7.22
C THR A 747 38.22 -21.02 8.69
N GLU A 748 38.51 -20.10 9.61
CA GLU A 748 38.78 -20.45 11.01
C GLU A 748 37.53 -20.52 11.91
N ASP A 749 36.35 -20.16 11.39
CA ASP A 749 35.10 -20.02 12.15
C ASP A 749 34.04 -21.08 11.78
N ILE A 750 34.39 -22.36 11.94
CA ILE A 750 33.40 -23.46 12.01
C ILE A 750 32.77 -23.55 13.40
N SER A 751 31.50 -23.95 13.48
CA SER A 751 30.77 -24.07 14.75
C SER A 751 29.81 -25.26 14.75
N ASP A 752 29.62 -25.85 15.93
CA ASP A 752 28.63 -26.90 16.15
C ASP A 752 27.22 -26.34 16.27
N LEU A 753 27.02 -25.26 17.03
CA LEU A 753 25.69 -24.75 17.37
C LEU A 753 25.38 -23.49 16.58
N VAL A 754 24.15 -23.40 16.06
CA VAL A 754 23.71 -22.28 15.24
C VAL A 754 22.29 -21.84 15.62
N LEU A 755 22.12 -20.53 15.75
CA LEU A 755 20.81 -19.87 15.73
C LEU A 755 20.53 -19.34 14.32
N PHE A 756 19.31 -18.88 14.09
CA PHE A 756 18.88 -18.35 12.80
C PHE A 756 18.49 -16.88 12.93
N ILE A 757 18.71 -16.08 11.88
CA ILE A 757 18.21 -14.69 11.85
C ILE A 757 16.75 -14.60 11.39
N ASN A 758 16.22 -15.69 10.82
CA ASN A 758 14.82 -15.79 10.42
C ASN A 758 14.24 -17.16 10.79
N TYR A 759 13.10 -17.14 11.48
CA TYR A 759 12.32 -18.32 11.83
C TYR A 759 10.97 -18.30 11.11
N GLY A 760 10.48 -19.47 10.70
CA GLY A 760 9.16 -19.64 10.09
C GLY A 760 8.24 -20.37 11.05
N ASP A 761 7.72 -21.51 10.62
CA ASP A 761 6.85 -22.39 11.41
C ASP A 761 7.61 -23.26 12.43
N ARG A 762 8.95 -23.24 12.37
CA ARG A 762 9.84 -24.03 13.24
C ARG A 762 10.74 -23.11 14.03
N LEU A 763 10.92 -23.39 15.32
CA LEU A 763 11.69 -22.59 16.26
C LEU A 763 12.57 -23.50 17.13
N PHE A 764 13.87 -23.51 16.83
CA PHE A 764 14.84 -24.42 17.44
C PHE A 764 16.27 -23.86 17.35
N THR A 765 17.19 -24.49 18.09
CA THR A 765 18.63 -24.29 17.93
C THR A 765 19.22 -25.51 17.24
N GLY A 766 19.85 -25.28 16.08
CA GLY A 766 20.43 -26.34 15.27
C GLY A 766 21.83 -26.73 15.73
N ARG A 767 22.16 -28.01 15.63
CA ARG A 767 23.54 -28.53 15.72
C ARG A 767 23.99 -29.08 14.39
N VAL A 768 25.14 -28.61 13.91
CA VAL A 768 25.82 -29.17 12.74
C VAL A 768 26.91 -30.10 13.24
N ASN A 769 26.84 -31.38 12.85
CA ASN A 769 27.76 -32.41 13.33
C ASN A 769 28.26 -33.28 12.16
N PRO A 770 29.55 -33.25 11.80
CA PRO A 770 30.64 -32.46 12.42
C PRO A 770 30.48 -30.93 12.19
N PRO A 771 31.19 -30.08 12.95
CA PRO A 771 31.12 -28.62 12.81
C PRO A 771 31.41 -28.16 11.38
N ALA A 772 30.68 -27.12 10.94
CA ALA A 772 30.70 -26.67 9.55
C ALA A 772 30.67 -25.13 9.43
N PHE A 773 30.85 -24.63 8.20
CA PHE A 773 30.64 -23.22 7.89
C PHE A 773 29.19 -22.84 7.98
N SER A 774 28.95 -21.57 8.33
CA SER A 774 27.62 -21.00 8.45
C SER A 774 27.44 -19.85 7.46
N ASP A 775 26.38 -19.92 6.63
CA ASP A 775 25.93 -18.80 5.80
C ASP A 775 25.45 -17.60 6.66
N GLN A 776 25.45 -16.39 6.09
CA GLN A 776 24.94 -15.16 6.72
C GLN A 776 23.53 -15.21 7.33
N ARG A 777 22.73 -16.23 7.02
CA ARG A 777 21.40 -16.49 7.62
C ARG A 777 21.47 -17.20 8.97
N LEU A 778 22.64 -17.68 9.35
CA LEU A 778 22.92 -18.38 10.59
C LEU A 778 23.76 -17.49 11.52
N VAL A 779 23.65 -17.77 12.81
CA VAL A 779 24.42 -17.13 13.87
C VAL A 779 25.20 -18.23 14.58
N PRO A 780 26.43 -18.53 14.14
CA PRO A 780 27.29 -19.53 14.76
C PRO A 780 27.63 -19.17 16.22
N LEU A 781 27.61 -20.18 17.08
CA LEU A 781 27.91 -20.10 18.50
C LEU A 781 29.19 -20.88 18.80
N LYS A 782 30.30 -20.17 18.97
CA LYS A 782 31.60 -20.78 19.28
C LYS A 782 31.88 -20.65 20.78
N PRO A 783 32.04 -21.75 21.53
CA PRO A 783 32.31 -21.67 22.96
C PRO A 783 33.56 -20.83 23.27
N ILE A 784 33.50 -20.00 24.32
CA ILE A 784 34.65 -19.20 24.78
C ILE A 784 35.68 -20.10 25.50
N LYS A 785 35.19 -21.18 26.13
CA LYS A 785 35.96 -22.22 26.81
C LYS A 785 35.35 -23.58 26.51
N GLU A 786 36.04 -24.65 26.88
CA GLU A 786 35.48 -25.99 26.80
C GLU A 786 34.21 -26.10 27.65
N ILE A 787 33.14 -26.62 27.07
CA ILE A 787 31.82 -26.77 27.67
C ILE A 787 31.17 -28.08 27.22
N ASP A 788 30.15 -28.50 27.97
CA ASP A 788 29.28 -29.60 27.58
C ASP A 788 28.31 -29.19 26.47
N ILE A 789 28.75 -29.31 25.21
CA ILE A 789 27.98 -28.91 24.02
C ILE A 789 26.59 -29.56 23.97
N GLU A 790 26.46 -30.81 24.40
CA GLU A 790 25.18 -31.52 24.42
C GLU A 790 24.22 -30.88 25.42
N LEU A 791 24.69 -30.55 26.63
CA LEU A 791 23.86 -29.87 27.62
C LEU A 791 23.42 -28.49 27.14
N TYR A 792 24.33 -27.68 26.59
CA TYR A 792 23.96 -26.36 26.08
C TYR A 792 23.03 -26.44 24.86
N HIS A 793 23.19 -27.44 23.99
CA HIS A 793 22.25 -27.71 22.90
C HIS A 793 20.84 -28.04 23.43
N ALA A 794 20.75 -28.82 24.50
CA ALA A 794 19.50 -29.11 25.18
C ALA A 794 18.87 -27.83 25.75
N ILE A 795 19.60 -27.08 26.58
CA ILE A 795 19.09 -25.86 27.23
C ILE A 795 18.57 -24.83 26.21
N MET A 796 19.27 -24.67 25.08
CA MET A 796 18.86 -23.76 24.00
C MET A 796 17.66 -24.25 23.16
N ASN A 797 17.19 -25.48 23.36
CA ASN A 797 15.97 -26.02 22.78
C ASN A 797 14.82 -26.15 23.81
N SER A 798 15.00 -25.65 25.04
CA SER A 798 13.91 -25.55 26.02
C SER A 798 12.82 -24.57 25.56
N ALA A 799 11.61 -24.74 26.07
CA ALA A 799 10.51 -23.78 25.84
C ALA A 799 10.87 -22.36 26.30
N VAL A 800 11.67 -22.21 27.36
CA VAL A 800 12.17 -20.90 27.80
C VAL A 800 13.00 -20.22 26.70
N ALA A 801 13.95 -20.96 26.09
CA ALA A 801 14.78 -20.42 25.01
C ALA A 801 13.94 -20.09 23.77
N MET A 802 12.96 -20.95 23.42
CA MET A 802 12.02 -20.68 22.34
C MET A 802 11.23 -19.39 22.58
N PHE A 803 10.67 -19.19 23.77
CA PHE A 803 9.96 -17.96 24.11
C PHE A 803 10.85 -16.72 23.95
N ILE A 804 12.09 -16.76 24.44
CA ILE A 804 13.02 -15.62 24.34
C ILE A 804 13.32 -15.30 22.87
N ILE A 805 13.54 -16.31 22.03
CA ILE A 805 13.81 -16.11 20.60
C ILE A 805 12.61 -15.45 19.92
N GLU A 806 11.40 -15.98 20.11
CA GLU A 806 10.16 -15.45 19.51
C GLU A 806 9.85 -14.03 20.02
N GLY A 807 10.04 -13.78 21.31
CA GLY A 807 9.76 -12.51 21.96
C GLY A 807 10.73 -11.37 21.63
N MET A 808 11.96 -11.69 21.23
CA MET A 808 13.03 -10.72 20.94
C MET A 808 12.97 -10.17 19.50
N GLY A 809 12.37 -10.92 18.58
CA GLY A 809 12.22 -10.54 17.17
C GLY A 809 10.91 -9.78 16.89
N PHE A 810 10.64 -9.57 15.61
CA PHE A 810 9.36 -9.05 15.13
C PHE A 810 8.89 -9.82 13.89
N GLY A 811 7.58 -9.93 13.68
CA GLY A 811 7.01 -10.63 12.52
C GLY A 811 7.06 -9.81 11.23
N ARG A 812 7.38 -10.44 10.10
CA ARG A 812 7.25 -9.87 8.74
C ARG A 812 5.92 -10.24 8.10
N GLY A 813 5.53 -9.55 7.03
CA GLY A 813 4.25 -9.81 6.34
C GLY A 813 4.11 -11.17 5.67
N LEU A 814 5.18 -11.98 5.63
CA LEU A 814 5.14 -13.39 5.20
C LEU A 814 5.22 -14.36 6.38
N GLY A 815 4.93 -13.90 7.60
CA GLY A 815 4.92 -14.71 8.80
C GLY A 815 6.31 -15.03 9.37
N ALA A 816 7.41 -14.73 8.68
CA ALA A 816 8.75 -14.97 9.22
C ALA A 816 9.08 -14.05 10.40
N LEU A 817 9.64 -14.62 11.47
CA LEU A 817 10.26 -13.85 12.55
C LEU A 817 11.57 -13.27 12.03
N ASP A 818 11.83 -12.00 12.31
CA ASP A 818 13.08 -11.32 11.95
C ASP A 818 13.90 -10.98 13.19
N LEU A 819 15.17 -11.37 13.14
CA LEU A 819 16.18 -11.15 14.16
C LEU A 819 17.48 -10.67 13.49
N SER A 820 18.37 -10.09 14.27
CA SER A 820 19.74 -9.80 13.84
C SER A 820 20.75 -10.54 14.73
N SER A 821 21.94 -10.82 14.17
CA SER A 821 23.05 -11.39 14.94
C SER A 821 23.43 -10.52 16.13
N ASP A 822 23.35 -9.20 15.96
CA ASP A 822 23.70 -8.23 17.00
C ASP A 822 22.68 -8.25 18.13
N ARG A 823 21.39 -8.38 17.79
CA ARG A 823 20.31 -8.51 18.77
C ARG A 823 20.42 -9.81 19.55
N ILE A 824 20.64 -10.94 18.87
CA ILE A 824 20.91 -12.24 19.51
C ILE A 824 22.12 -12.13 20.44
N LYS A 825 23.23 -11.56 19.97
CA LYS A 825 24.43 -11.37 20.77
C LYS A 825 24.19 -10.52 22.02
N LYS A 826 23.37 -9.47 21.89
CA LYS A 826 23.12 -8.51 22.98
C LYS A 826 22.17 -9.05 24.03
N TYR A 827 21.09 -9.72 23.61
CA TYR A 827 19.93 -9.98 24.46
C TYR A 827 19.54 -11.45 24.62
N MET A 828 20.11 -12.39 23.86
CA MET A 828 19.80 -13.81 24.07
C MET A 828 20.30 -14.25 25.44
N HIS A 829 19.39 -14.83 26.23
CA HIS A 829 19.66 -15.41 27.53
C HIS A 829 19.22 -16.86 27.56
N ILE A 830 19.86 -17.65 28.40
CA ILE A 830 19.53 -19.06 28.63
C ILE A 830 19.53 -19.37 30.12
N LEU A 831 18.95 -20.50 30.51
CA LEU A 831 18.95 -20.97 31.90
C LEU A 831 20.38 -21.25 32.38
N ASP A 832 20.71 -20.82 33.61
CA ASP A 832 22.07 -20.91 34.16
C ASP A 832 22.46 -22.33 34.57
N VAL A 833 23.13 -23.05 33.66
CA VAL A 833 23.55 -24.45 33.88
C VAL A 833 24.43 -24.66 35.11
N ASN A 834 25.05 -23.61 35.67
CA ASN A 834 25.88 -23.72 36.88
C ASN A 834 25.04 -24.05 38.14
N LEU A 835 23.72 -23.92 38.06
CA LEU A 835 22.79 -24.28 39.14
C LEU A 835 22.45 -25.78 39.17
N LEU A 836 22.82 -26.52 38.13
CA LEU A 836 22.47 -27.93 37.97
C LEU A 836 23.45 -28.85 38.69
N ASN A 837 22.92 -29.91 39.31
CA ASN A 837 23.75 -31.00 39.81
C ASN A 837 23.89 -32.11 38.74
N ALA A 838 24.75 -33.11 39.00
CA ALA A 838 25.01 -34.19 38.05
C ALA A 838 23.77 -35.02 37.68
N ILE A 839 22.82 -35.20 38.61
CA ILE A 839 21.57 -35.92 38.37
C ILE A 839 20.68 -35.10 37.42
N ASP A 840 20.55 -33.80 37.68
CA ASP A 840 19.77 -32.90 36.82
C ASP A 840 20.31 -32.89 35.38
N ILE A 841 21.64 -32.78 35.23
CA ILE A 841 22.32 -32.80 33.93
C ILE A 841 22.01 -34.10 33.17
N GLN A 842 22.09 -35.26 33.83
CA GLN A 842 21.79 -36.54 33.18
C GLN A 842 20.32 -36.68 32.81
N ASN A 843 19.41 -36.23 33.66
CA ASN A 843 17.96 -36.24 33.37
C ASN A 843 17.63 -35.39 32.15
N ILE A 844 18.16 -34.16 32.10
CA ILE A 844 17.99 -33.23 30.97
C ILE A 844 18.52 -33.86 29.67
N LYS A 845 19.74 -34.39 29.70
CA LYS A 845 20.35 -35.03 28.51
C LYS A 845 19.57 -36.25 28.04
N SER A 846 19.12 -37.10 28.97
CA SER A 846 18.35 -38.29 28.62
C SER A 846 17.02 -37.94 27.94
N ALA A 847 16.29 -36.96 28.49
CA ALA A 847 15.06 -36.47 27.87
C ALA A 847 15.33 -35.80 26.52
N PHE A 848 16.36 -34.97 26.42
CA PHE A 848 16.74 -34.27 25.19
C PHE A 848 17.13 -35.22 24.06
N ARG A 849 17.89 -36.29 24.33
CA ARG A 849 18.29 -37.27 23.31
C ARG A 849 17.10 -37.90 22.60
N THR A 850 16.03 -38.20 23.34
CA THR A 850 14.79 -38.73 22.77
C THR A 850 14.23 -37.76 21.73
N MET A 851 14.12 -36.49 22.10
CA MET A 851 13.63 -35.42 21.22
C MET A 851 14.58 -35.15 20.03
N ALA A 852 15.91 -35.19 20.25
CA ALA A 852 16.91 -34.89 19.23
C ALA A 852 17.03 -35.96 18.13
N THR A 853 16.53 -37.17 18.37
CA THR A 853 16.59 -38.29 17.41
C THR A 853 15.42 -38.36 16.44
N ARG A 854 14.32 -37.62 16.68
CA ARG A 854 13.20 -37.53 15.75
C ARG A 854 13.34 -36.34 14.82
N GLU A 855 12.55 -36.34 13.75
CA GLU A 855 12.40 -35.18 12.88
C GLU A 855 11.78 -33.99 13.63
N ILE A 856 12.22 -32.79 13.27
CA ILE A 856 11.64 -31.54 13.76
C ILE A 856 10.22 -31.43 13.20
N MET A 857 9.25 -31.14 14.08
CA MET A 857 7.85 -30.98 13.65
C MET A 857 7.69 -29.84 12.65
N SER A 858 6.64 -29.93 11.82
CA SER A 858 6.32 -28.92 10.80
C SER A 858 5.88 -27.58 11.40
N SER A 859 5.27 -27.60 12.59
CA SER A 859 4.81 -26.39 13.29
C SER A 859 5.22 -26.38 14.76
N ILE A 860 5.32 -25.18 15.34
CA ILE A 860 5.58 -24.98 16.77
C ILE A 860 4.44 -25.55 17.62
N ALA A 861 3.19 -25.48 17.16
CA ALA A 861 2.05 -26.08 17.87
C ALA A 861 2.20 -27.60 17.97
N ASP A 862 2.44 -28.27 16.84
CA ASP A 862 2.65 -29.73 16.83
C ASP A 862 3.86 -30.14 17.68
N GLU A 863 4.93 -29.33 17.69
CA GLU A 863 6.12 -29.54 18.51
C GLU A 863 5.80 -29.52 20.00
N LEU A 864 5.03 -28.53 20.48
CA LEU A 864 4.68 -28.38 21.90
C LEU A 864 3.69 -29.45 22.39
N GLU A 865 2.95 -30.11 21.49
CA GLU A 865 2.07 -31.22 21.86
C GLU A 865 2.78 -32.57 22.01
N ARG A 866 4.05 -32.67 21.59
CA ARG A 866 4.78 -33.93 21.59
C ARG A 866 5.06 -34.45 23.02
N PRO A 867 4.79 -35.74 23.32
CA PRO A 867 5.05 -36.30 24.66
C PRO A 867 6.52 -36.21 25.10
N ASP A 868 7.46 -36.43 24.17
CA ASP A 868 8.90 -36.31 24.42
C ASP A 868 9.32 -34.85 24.66
N ARG A 869 8.67 -33.90 23.99
CA ARG A 869 8.88 -32.47 24.22
C ARG A 869 8.38 -32.05 25.60
N ILE A 870 7.17 -32.48 25.97
CA ILE A 870 6.58 -32.26 27.29
C ILE A 870 7.50 -32.81 28.38
N ALA A 871 7.93 -34.07 28.24
CA ALA A 871 8.84 -34.71 29.22
C ALA A 871 10.18 -33.97 29.33
N PHE A 872 10.72 -33.47 28.21
CA PHE A 872 11.94 -32.67 28.20
C PHE A 872 11.78 -31.34 28.94
N ASP A 873 10.74 -30.57 28.65
CA ASP A 873 10.52 -29.29 29.33
C ASP A 873 10.18 -29.47 30.82
N GLU A 874 9.43 -30.51 31.21
CA GLU A 874 9.19 -30.82 32.63
C GLU A 874 10.51 -31.15 33.36
N ALA A 875 11.42 -31.88 32.72
CA ALA A 875 12.75 -32.15 33.28
C ALA A 875 13.55 -30.85 33.47
N ILE A 876 13.45 -29.90 32.53
CA ILE A 876 14.06 -28.57 32.64
C ILE A 876 13.45 -27.78 33.81
N LEU A 877 12.12 -27.64 33.85
CA LEU A 877 11.45 -26.84 34.88
C LEU A 877 11.75 -27.38 36.29
N SER A 878 11.73 -28.71 36.46
CA SER A 878 12.06 -29.38 37.71
C SER A 878 13.52 -29.13 38.12
N ALA A 879 14.46 -29.32 37.21
CA ALA A 879 15.89 -29.13 37.47
C ALA A 879 16.23 -27.69 37.90
N PHE A 880 15.61 -26.69 37.28
CA PHE A 880 15.80 -25.27 37.61
C PHE A 880 14.87 -24.77 38.71
N ARG A 881 13.99 -25.63 39.25
CA ARG A 881 13.00 -25.31 40.29
C ARG A 881 12.07 -24.15 39.89
N ILE A 882 11.74 -24.07 38.60
CA ILE A 882 10.81 -23.09 38.04
C ILE A 882 9.40 -23.50 38.47
N ARG A 883 8.66 -22.59 39.09
CA ARG A 883 7.34 -22.89 39.68
C ARG A 883 6.21 -22.69 38.70
N GLU A 884 6.45 -21.94 37.65
CA GLU A 884 5.48 -21.63 36.62
C GLU A 884 5.09 -22.88 35.85
N ASN A 885 3.78 -23.03 35.63
CA ASN A 885 3.23 -24.17 34.92
C ASN A 885 3.71 -24.15 33.47
N ARG A 886 4.22 -25.29 32.98
CA ARG A 886 4.65 -25.47 31.58
C ARG A 886 3.61 -24.98 30.58
N GLN A 887 2.32 -25.22 30.84
CA GLN A 887 1.24 -24.79 29.96
C GLN A 887 1.21 -23.27 29.79
N VAL A 888 1.47 -22.49 30.86
CA VAL A 888 1.54 -21.02 30.77
C VAL A 888 2.68 -20.58 29.84
N ILE A 889 3.83 -21.27 29.90
CA ILE A 889 4.96 -21.00 29.00
C ILE A 889 4.58 -21.34 27.55
N TYR A 890 3.91 -22.48 27.34
CA TYR A 890 3.48 -22.93 26.01
C TYR A 890 2.45 -21.97 25.40
N ASP A 891 1.43 -21.59 26.17
CA ASP A 891 0.41 -20.63 25.76
C ASP A 891 1.04 -19.28 25.39
N SER A 892 2.07 -18.84 26.13
CA SER A 892 2.81 -17.60 25.83
C SER A 892 3.55 -17.68 24.48
N ILE A 893 4.15 -18.83 24.16
CA ILE A 893 4.83 -19.06 22.88
C ILE A 893 3.80 -19.10 21.74
N LEU A 894 2.74 -19.90 21.90
CA LEU A 894 1.70 -20.07 20.90
C LEU A 894 1.02 -18.74 20.56
N ALA A 895 0.65 -17.95 21.57
CA ALA A 895 0.03 -16.65 21.34
C ALA A 895 0.92 -15.69 20.54
N LEU A 896 2.23 -15.64 20.79
CA LEU A 896 3.14 -14.81 19.98
C LEU A 896 3.28 -15.31 18.55
N VAL A 897 3.40 -16.63 18.38
CA VAL A 897 3.48 -17.28 17.07
C VAL A 897 2.19 -17.03 16.28
N GLU A 898 1.03 -17.16 16.91
CA GLU A 898 -0.27 -16.87 16.30
C GLU A 898 -0.35 -15.41 15.82
N ILE A 899 -0.03 -14.45 16.69
CA ILE A 899 0.02 -13.02 16.33
C ILE A 899 0.93 -12.82 15.11
N ARG A 900 2.13 -13.41 15.10
CA ARG A 900 3.07 -13.32 13.98
C ARG A 900 2.51 -13.93 12.70
N LEU A 901 1.94 -15.14 12.78
CA LEU A 901 1.45 -15.88 11.62
C LEU A 901 0.16 -15.30 11.04
N THR A 902 -0.62 -14.53 11.81
CA THR A 902 -1.79 -13.83 11.26
C THR A 902 -1.43 -12.88 10.12
N ALA A 903 -0.17 -12.44 10.05
CA ALA A 903 0.30 -11.62 8.94
C ALA A 903 0.23 -12.34 7.57
N THR A 904 0.21 -13.67 7.52
CA THR A 904 0.10 -14.42 6.25
C THR A 904 -1.33 -14.57 5.74
N GLN A 905 -2.32 -14.22 6.56
CA GLN A 905 -3.74 -14.33 6.25
C GLN A 905 -4.23 -13.18 5.36
#